data_AF-A0A546XQM6-F1
#
_entry.id   AF-A0A546XQM6-F1
#
_cell.length_a   1.000
_cell.length_b   1.000
_cell.length_c   1.000
_cell.angle_alpha   90.00
_cell.angle_beta   90.00
_cell.angle_gamma   90.00
#
_symmetry.space_group_name_H-M   'P 1'
#
loop_
_entity.id
_entity.type
_entity.pdbx_description
1 polymer ?
#
loop_
_entity_poly.entity_id
_entity_poly.type
_entity_poly.pdbx_seq_one_letter_code
_entity_poly.pdbx_strand_id
1 'polypeptide(L)'
;MPRVTFSNAEIADHSDFENISLFAQQDIDGVWRDAIGYPAHWSHFTVARKSVQEITVSPGRYVAGEKVYAQAASKDVNLQLQIPPAASDQRWVAILLRGEEITETASRPFETSQDPETSIPVQRVTPKTVRRVVNLIVQAGEANPVPAKPVVAETDACIAFVLLKSTGVDVIEPGNASRVKTLYEVEGRVTALEINLSGLFLRTETIETQITNIATRLTEIPRPAIIRQMQRDIGAARLKVDLPDEARAYVYDNGLIPDRWDMQHVDWLARVEEGVRFGFAAMTQARLEVQADDNPQIAFRNRRMIPAFDEVVKIENTSLDSTLNISQLVHTQTTLKRLEASRVRLTYGPTMGACENAAGWAGLGGDARVGQMLNVAGEQFEVVEIRANLGVGHQTYGVRQIRYEIYSEPYWEYVTEKVGMNGSIYAQSFLVAQPMLMTSIDLHFAKVGLDGDVHVAVVEVSTGGTPLFDRVLAVSKIEHKDMAVGWVNCVMPYTLMESGKRYAIMTVTTGAHALSVSTGNKYSGGTQFICTDGVFAQGSMDIDFCFRVKGPRFHSPRTVVPMQALNLADGMTQIDMLFSGWVPGGTALVWEIRPVGTTAWVELDDGDPTTNPLVGLPASVELRLVMVGTADLQPMIQLDATAISRVARNRTNMKAVTKAFDFGISTSAIVTQYTLDSFDPAHHTFTPRIMVGNNVIAPGTTEVTIDPSNPARRTFLSTYSLGAATQNARMHFAANTDNPVTVPFLQDGFISAL
;
A
#
# COMPACT_ATOMS: atom_id res chain seq x y z
N MET A 1 -30.85 -65.62 -37.95
CA MET A 1 -30.82 -67.09 -37.99
C MET A 1 -31.76 -67.56 -39.07
N PRO A 2 -31.24 -67.96 -40.25
CA PRO A 2 -32.05 -68.55 -41.31
C PRO A 2 -32.55 -69.95 -40.90
N ARG A 3 -33.77 -70.31 -41.32
CA ARG A 3 -34.37 -71.63 -41.06
C ARG A 3 -34.87 -72.22 -42.37
N VAL A 4 -34.52 -73.48 -42.62
CA VAL A 4 -35.12 -74.26 -43.72
C VAL A 4 -36.53 -74.69 -43.30
N THR A 5 -37.52 -74.42 -44.15
CA THR A 5 -38.94 -74.78 -43.91
C THR A 5 -39.42 -75.69 -45.02
N PHE A 6 -40.08 -76.78 -44.68
CA PHE A 6 -40.65 -77.72 -45.65
C PHE A 6 -42.17 -77.62 -45.66
N SER A 7 -42.76 -77.64 -46.86
CA SER A 7 -44.21 -77.70 -47.07
C SER A 7 -44.67 -79.15 -47.26
N ASN A 8 -45.96 -79.42 -47.00
CA ASN A 8 -46.50 -80.76 -47.23
C ASN A 8 -46.48 -81.08 -48.74
N ALA A 9 -45.92 -82.24 -49.11
CA ALA A 9 -45.68 -82.72 -50.48
C ALA A 9 -44.53 -82.05 -51.28
N GLU A 10 -43.65 -81.28 -50.64
CA GLU A 10 -42.43 -80.75 -51.26
C GLU A 10 -41.35 -81.85 -51.43
N ILE A 11 -40.68 -81.88 -52.59
CA ILE A 11 -39.51 -82.74 -52.83
C ILE A 11 -38.27 -81.99 -52.36
N ALA A 12 -37.65 -82.45 -51.28
CA ALA A 12 -36.43 -81.85 -50.75
C ALA A 12 -35.23 -82.11 -51.66
N ASP A 13 -34.42 -81.08 -51.91
CA ASP A 13 -33.15 -81.19 -52.63
C ASP A 13 -31.99 -81.49 -51.67
N HIS A 14 -30.87 -81.99 -52.19
CA HIS A 14 -29.65 -82.22 -51.40
C HIS A 14 -29.17 -80.94 -50.71
N SER A 15 -29.33 -79.79 -51.38
CA SER A 15 -28.97 -78.47 -50.86
C SER A 15 -29.76 -78.09 -49.61
N ASP A 16 -31.02 -78.52 -49.47
CA ASP A 16 -31.84 -78.25 -48.28
C ASP A 16 -31.28 -78.95 -47.04
N PHE A 17 -30.80 -80.19 -47.18
CA PHE A 17 -30.19 -80.94 -46.09
C PHE A 17 -28.80 -80.40 -45.72
N GLU A 18 -28.02 -79.95 -46.71
CA GLU A 18 -26.75 -79.28 -46.47
C GLU A 18 -26.97 -77.97 -45.70
N ASN A 19 -27.95 -77.16 -46.13
CA ASN A 19 -28.31 -75.89 -45.51
C ASN A 19 -28.74 -76.04 -44.04
N ILE A 20 -29.46 -77.10 -43.66
CA ILE A 20 -29.81 -77.37 -42.26
C ILE A 20 -28.54 -77.46 -41.39
N SER A 21 -27.53 -78.20 -41.84
CA SER A 21 -26.29 -78.38 -41.10
C SER A 21 -25.40 -77.13 -41.12
N LEU A 22 -25.36 -76.42 -42.26
CA LEU A 22 -24.57 -75.21 -42.43
C LEU A 22 -25.13 -74.06 -41.58
N PHE A 23 -26.44 -73.85 -41.57
CA PHE A 23 -27.08 -72.81 -40.75
C PHE A 23 -26.91 -73.09 -39.26
N ALA A 24 -27.04 -74.34 -38.82
CA ALA A 24 -26.77 -74.71 -37.43
C ALA A 24 -25.31 -74.43 -37.02
N GLN A 25 -24.35 -74.72 -37.91
CA GLN A 25 -22.94 -74.41 -37.66
C GLN A 25 -22.68 -72.89 -37.63
N GLN A 26 -23.24 -72.14 -38.59
CA GLN A 26 -23.11 -70.68 -38.66
C GLN A 26 -23.73 -69.98 -37.44
N ASP A 27 -24.89 -70.44 -36.96
CA ASP A 27 -25.53 -69.88 -35.78
C ASP A 27 -24.68 -70.14 -34.52
N ILE A 28 -24.09 -71.33 -34.38
CA ILE A 28 -23.18 -71.64 -33.25
C ILE A 28 -21.91 -70.77 -33.35
N ASP A 29 -21.30 -70.68 -34.54
CA ASP A 29 -20.10 -69.85 -34.75
C ASP A 29 -20.41 -68.36 -34.45
N GLY A 30 -21.59 -67.88 -34.85
CA GLY A 30 -22.09 -66.54 -34.53
C GLY A 30 -22.23 -66.29 -33.03
N VAL A 31 -22.73 -67.27 -32.27
CA VAL A 31 -22.79 -67.16 -30.80
C VAL A 31 -21.39 -67.02 -30.19
N TRP A 32 -20.39 -67.77 -30.67
CA TRP A 32 -19.01 -67.63 -30.20
C TRP A 32 -18.39 -66.27 -30.57
N ARG A 33 -18.70 -65.76 -31.76
CA ARG A 33 -18.26 -64.43 -32.21
C ARG A 33 -18.86 -63.31 -31.36
N ASP A 34 -20.18 -63.31 -31.19
CA ASP A 34 -20.91 -62.17 -30.61
C ASP A 34 -20.88 -62.18 -29.08
N ALA A 35 -20.95 -63.36 -28.45
CA ALA A 35 -21.01 -63.46 -26.99
C ALA A 35 -19.63 -63.51 -26.31
N ILE A 36 -18.59 -63.98 -27.01
CA ILE A 36 -17.26 -64.22 -26.43
C ILE A 36 -16.21 -63.31 -27.08
N GLY A 37 -16.17 -63.20 -28.41
CA GLY A 37 -15.52 -62.09 -29.13
C GLY A 37 -13.99 -61.96 -29.02
N TYR A 38 -13.27 -62.94 -28.46
CA TYR A 38 -11.80 -62.90 -28.37
C TYR A 38 -11.15 -63.41 -29.67
N PRO A 39 -10.12 -62.72 -30.23
CA PRO A 39 -9.47 -63.09 -31.49
C PRO A 39 -8.93 -64.53 -31.55
N ALA A 40 -8.24 -64.98 -30.50
CA ALA A 40 -7.76 -66.34 -30.36
C ALA A 40 -7.70 -66.73 -28.88
N HIS A 41 -8.42 -67.78 -28.49
CA HIS A 41 -8.53 -68.17 -27.09
C HIS A 41 -8.76 -69.67 -26.90
N TRP A 42 -8.52 -70.16 -25.69
CA TRP A 42 -8.59 -71.58 -25.39
C TRP A 42 -9.33 -71.89 -24.08
N SER A 43 -9.90 -73.09 -24.02
CA SER A 43 -10.52 -73.63 -22.79
C SER A 43 -10.12 -75.09 -22.56
N HIS A 44 -10.03 -75.49 -21.29
CA HIS A 44 -9.79 -76.86 -20.82
C HIS A 44 -8.45 -77.53 -21.18
N PHE A 45 -7.57 -76.86 -21.92
CA PHE A 45 -6.23 -77.38 -22.16
C PHE A 45 -5.37 -77.32 -20.89
N THR A 46 -4.63 -78.40 -20.67
CA THR A 46 -3.57 -78.51 -19.67
C THR A 46 -2.36 -79.15 -20.32
N VAL A 47 -1.17 -78.71 -19.94
CA VAL A 47 0.09 -79.23 -20.46
C VAL A 47 0.85 -79.85 -19.29
N ALA A 48 1.21 -81.13 -19.44
CA ALA A 48 1.96 -81.86 -18.43
C ALA A 48 3.20 -82.51 -19.03
N ARG A 49 4.24 -82.69 -18.20
CA ARG A 49 5.45 -83.40 -18.60
C ARG A 49 5.15 -84.90 -18.66
N LYS A 50 5.36 -85.52 -19.82
CA LYS A 50 5.22 -86.98 -20.00
C LYS A 50 6.56 -87.69 -19.83
N SER A 51 7.63 -87.13 -20.40
CA SER A 51 8.99 -87.65 -20.28
C SER A 51 10.02 -86.51 -20.24
N VAL A 52 11.30 -86.83 -20.36
CA VAL A 52 12.37 -85.82 -20.46
C VAL A 52 12.28 -85.00 -21.74
N GLN A 53 11.74 -85.58 -22.82
CA GLN A 53 11.70 -84.99 -24.17
C GLN A 53 10.28 -84.76 -24.69
N GLU A 54 9.25 -85.27 -24.00
CA GLU A 54 7.85 -85.18 -24.44
C GLU A 54 6.97 -84.49 -23.40
N ILE A 55 6.09 -83.63 -23.90
CA ILE A 55 4.95 -83.08 -23.15
C ILE A 55 3.65 -83.71 -23.68
N THR A 56 2.64 -83.79 -22.82
CA THR A 56 1.30 -84.21 -23.19
C THR A 56 0.33 -83.05 -23.03
N VAL A 57 -0.52 -82.83 -24.02
CA VAL A 57 -1.55 -81.79 -24.04
C VAL A 57 -2.90 -82.46 -23.93
N SER A 58 -3.68 -82.11 -22.89
CA SER A 58 -5.00 -82.69 -22.65
C SER A 58 -6.02 -82.32 -23.75
N PRO A 59 -7.17 -83.01 -23.82
CA PRO A 59 -8.30 -82.57 -24.62
C PRO A 59 -8.72 -81.15 -24.24
N GLY A 60 -9.20 -80.39 -25.22
CA GLY A 60 -9.57 -78.99 -25.04
C GLY A 60 -10.23 -78.39 -26.28
N ARG A 61 -10.64 -77.12 -26.17
CA ARG A 61 -11.24 -76.37 -27.27
C ARG A 61 -10.45 -75.09 -27.55
N TYR A 62 -10.12 -74.89 -28.81
CA TYR A 62 -9.52 -73.68 -29.33
C TYR A 62 -10.57 -72.90 -30.11
N VAL A 63 -10.60 -71.58 -29.95
CA VAL A 63 -11.51 -70.72 -30.69
C VAL A 63 -10.67 -69.65 -31.37
N ALA A 64 -10.85 -69.54 -32.69
CA ALA A 64 -10.20 -68.52 -33.51
C ALA A 64 -11.31 -67.68 -34.16
N GLY A 65 -11.51 -66.47 -33.63
CA GLY A 65 -12.66 -65.62 -33.97
C GLY A 65 -13.98 -66.33 -33.69
N GLU A 66 -14.70 -66.68 -34.76
CA GLU A 66 -16.00 -67.36 -34.71
C GLU A 66 -15.90 -68.89 -34.74
N LYS A 67 -14.76 -69.46 -35.17
CA LYS A 67 -14.63 -70.90 -35.39
C LYS A 67 -14.09 -71.62 -34.15
N VAL A 68 -14.81 -72.65 -33.71
CA VAL A 68 -14.38 -73.55 -32.63
C VAL A 68 -13.74 -74.82 -33.20
N TYR A 69 -12.54 -75.13 -32.72
CA TYR A 69 -11.77 -76.33 -33.00
C TYR A 69 -11.66 -77.18 -31.73
N ALA A 70 -11.83 -78.49 -31.85
CA ALA A 70 -11.79 -79.39 -30.70
C ALA A 70 -10.66 -80.41 -30.83
N GLN A 71 -9.96 -80.64 -29.72
CA GLN A 71 -9.07 -81.77 -29.55
C GLN A 71 -9.76 -82.77 -28.61
N ALA A 72 -10.18 -83.93 -29.14
CA ALA A 72 -10.97 -84.90 -28.39
C ALA A 72 -10.12 -85.85 -27.51
N ALA A 73 -8.84 -86.05 -27.85
CA ALA A 73 -7.92 -86.93 -27.14
C ALA A 73 -6.62 -86.21 -26.80
N SER A 74 -5.90 -86.66 -25.76
CA SER A 74 -4.59 -86.12 -25.45
C SER A 74 -3.62 -86.31 -26.62
N LYS A 75 -2.80 -85.30 -26.89
CA LYS A 75 -1.79 -85.33 -27.95
C LYS A 75 -0.43 -85.09 -27.34
N ASP A 76 0.51 -85.98 -27.65
CA ASP A 76 1.88 -85.86 -27.21
C ASP A 76 2.69 -85.06 -28.22
N VAL A 77 3.51 -84.14 -27.70
CA VAL A 77 4.39 -83.28 -28.51
C VAL A 77 5.83 -83.59 -28.11
N ASN A 78 6.62 -84.00 -29.09
CA ASN A 78 8.04 -84.28 -28.91
C ASN A 78 8.83 -82.97 -29.09
N LEU A 79 9.60 -82.60 -28.06
CA LEU A 79 10.41 -81.39 -28.00
C LEU A 79 11.91 -81.67 -28.16
N GLN A 80 12.31 -82.90 -28.51
CA GLN A 80 13.71 -83.32 -28.63
C GLN A 80 14.53 -82.41 -29.55
N LEU A 81 13.96 -81.99 -30.69
CA LEU A 81 14.61 -81.09 -31.64
C LEU A 81 14.82 -79.66 -31.10
N GLN A 82 14.16 -79.31 -30.00
CA GLN A 82 14.19 -77.96 -29.41
C GLN A 82 15.07 -77.87 -28.16
N ILE A 83 15.65 -78.99 -27.71
CA ILE A 83 16.56 -79.01 -26.56
C ILE A 83 17.89 -78.34 -26.95
N PRO A 84 18.37 -77.34 -26.18
CA PRO A 84 19.64 -76.67 -26.49
C PRO A 84 20.83 -77.64 -26.36
N PRO A 85 21.79 -77.63 -27.30
CA PRO A 85 22.92 -78.57 -27.31
C PRO A 85 24.00 -78.24 -26.26
N ALA A 86 24.09 -76.98 -25.83
CA ALA A 86 25.08 -76.54 -24.84
C ALA A 86 24.55 -76.73 -23.40
N ALA A 87 25.40 -77.23 -22.50
CA ALA A 87 25.01 -77.56 -21.13
C ALA A 87 24.59 -76.35 -20.27
N SER A 88 25.11 -75.15 -20.59
CA SER A 88 24.82 -73.88 -19.91
C SER A 88 23.54 -73.20 -20.38
N ASP A 89 23.00 -73.59 -21.53
CA ASP A 89 21.95 -72.84 -22.20
C ASP A 89 20.57 -73.39 -21.86
N GLN A 90 19.61 -72.48 -21.76
CA GLN A 90 18.20 -72.79 -21.57
C GLN A 90 17.40 -72.17 -22.72
N ARG A 91 16.20 -72.68 -22.99
CA ARG A 91 15.33 -72.17 -24.05
C ARG A 91 13.87 -72.24 -23.64
N TRP A 92 13.15 -71.12 -23.77
CA TRP A 92 11.69 -71.12 -23.68
C TRP A 92 11.07 -71.51 -25.01
N VAL A 93 10.03 -72.34 -24.93
CA VAL A 93 9.24 -72.80 -26.06
C VAL A 93 7.77 -72.51 -25.79
N ALA A 94 7.10 -71.79 -26.69
CA ALA A 94 5.67 -71.56 -26.62
C ALA A 94 4.91 -72.68 -27.36
N ILE A 95 3.88 -73.23 -26.73
CA ILE A 95 2.97 -74.19 -27.36
C ILE A 95 1.73 -73.43 -27.82
N LEU A 96 1.56 -73.37 -29.12
CA LEU A 96 0.50 -72.61 -29.79
C LEU A 96 -0.54 -73.54 -30.40
N LEU A 97 -1.79 -73.08 -30.45
CA LEU A 97 -2.89 -73.78 -31.08
C LEU A 97 -3.15 -73.22 -32.48
N ARG A 98 -3.34 -74.10 -33.47
CA ARG A 98 -3.88 -73.73 -34.78
C ARG A 98 -5.03 -74.63 -35.17
N GLY A 99 -6.04 -74.02 -35.79
CA GLY A 99 -7.20 -74.73 -36.28
C GLY A 99 -6.97 -75.31 -37.66
N GLU A 100 -7.45 -76.52 -37.88
CA GLU A 100 -7.45 -77.19 -39.18
C GLU A 100 -8.82 -77.83 -39.42
N GLU A 101 -9.34 -77.71 -40.65
CA GLU A 101 -10.55 -78.39 -41.07
C GLU A 101 -10.15 -79.63 -41.88
N ILE A 102 -10.48 -80.81 -41.36
CA ILE A 102 -10.23 -82.08 -42.02
C ILE A 102 -11.53 -82.58 -42.61
N THR A 103 -11.53 -82.82 -43.92
CA THR A 103 -12.65 -83.44 -44.63
C THR A 103 -12.48 -84.95 -44.66
N GLU A 104 -13.30 -85.65 -43.88
CA GLU A 104 -13.36 -87.11 -43.87
C GLU A 104 -14.24 -87.59 -45.04
N THR A 105 -13.67 -88.44 -45.89
CA THR A 105 -14.36 -89.03 -47.04
C THR A 105 -14.96 -90.38 -46.67
N ALA A 106 -16.09 -90.73 -47.28
CA ALA A 106 -16.63 -92.08 -47.19
C ALA A 106 -17.13 -92.54 -48.56
N SER A 107 -17.11 -93.86 -48.79
CA SER A 107 -17.71 -94.46 -49.98
C SER A 107 -19.23 -94.45 -49.84
N ARG A 108 -19.94 -93.87 -50.81
CA ARG A 108 -21.40 -93.88 -50.87
C ARG A 108 -21.90 -94.35 -52.24
N PRO A 109 -23.06 -95.03 -52.31
CA PRO A 109 -23.73 -95.30 -53.58
C PRO A 109 -24.34 -93.99 -54.12
N PHE A 110 -24.13 -93.74 -55.41
CA PHE A 110 -24.74 -92.65 -56.17
C PHE A 110 -25.58 -93.25 -57.29
N GLU A 111 -26.72 -92.63 -57.55
CA GLU A 111 -27.57 -92.92 -58.69
C GLU A 111 -26.98 -92.30 -59.98
N THR A 112 -27.05 -93.03 -61.10
CA THR A 112 -26.49 -92.58 -62.40
C THR A 112 -27.47 -91.76 -63.23
N SER A 113 -28.74 -91.70 -62.83
CA SER A 113 -29.84 -91.00 -63.52
C SER A 113 -30.73 -90.30 -62.48
N GLN A 114 -31.45 -89.25 -62.89
CA GLN A 114 -32.46 -88.55 -62.06
C GLN A 114 -33.81 -89.29 -61.99
N ASP A 115 -33.99 -90.31 -62.84
CA ASP A 115 -35.19 -91.15 -62.88
C ASP A 115 -34.94 -92.47 -62.12
N PRO A 116 -35.67 -92.73 -61.01
CA PRO A 116 -35.43 -93.89 -60.15
C PRO A 116 -35.69 -95.24 -60.82
N GLU A 117 -36.43 -95.31 -61.94
CA GLU A 117 -36.69 -96.57 -62.64
C GLU A 117 -35.54 -97.00 -63.58
N THR A 118 -34.63 -96.09 -63.93
CA THR A 118 -33.51 -96.35 -64.87
C THR A 118 -32.12 -96.28 -64.25
N SER A 119 -32.05 -96.01 -62.95
CA SER A 119 -30.80 -95.70 -62.25
C SER A 119 -30.05 -96.96 -61.78
N ILE A 120 -28.74 -97.01 -62.00
CA ILE A 120 -27.85 -98.07 -61.48
C ILE A 120 -26.97 -97.47 -60.37
N PRO A 121 -26.96 -98.01 -59.15
CA PRO A 121 -26.13 -97.49 -58.08
C PRO A 121 -24.62 -97.74 -58.33
N VAL A 122 -23.82 -96.68 -58.34
CA VAL A 122 -22.34 -96.75 -58.42
C VAL A 122 -21.71 -96.20 -57.15
N GLN A 123 -20.77 -96.94 -56.57
CA GLN A 123 -20.01 -96.50 -55.40
C GLN A 123 -18.98 -95.44 -55.78
N ARG A 124 -19.00 -94.28 -55.11
CA ARG A 124 -17.98 -93.24 -55.25
C ARG A 124 -17.51 -92.76 -53.89
N VAL A 125 -16.21 -92.49 -53.77
CA VAL A 125 -15.63 -91.84 -52.59
C VAL A 125 -16.02 -90.36 -52.64
N THR A 126 -16.65 -89.88 -51.57
CA THR A 126 -17.16 -88.51 -51.49
C THR A 126 -16.89 -87.92 -50.11
N PRO A 127 -16.61 -86.61 -50.00
CA PRO A 127 -16.62 -85.89 -48.73
C PRO A 127 -17.90 -86.16 -47.93
N LYS A 128 -17.79 -86.48 -46.63
CA LYS A 128 -18.97 -86.71 -45.77
C LYS A 128 -19.02 -85.86 -44.53
N THR A 129 -17.89 -85.57 -43.90
CA THR A 129 -17.89 -84.81 -42.66
C THR A 129 -16.68 -83.90 -42.63
N VAL A 130 -16.90 -82.62 -42.36
CA VAL A 130 -15.83 -81.66 -42.09
C VAL A 130 -15.68 -81.58 -40.59
N ARG A 131 -14.47 -81.87 -40.09
CA ARG A 131 -14.14 -81.83 -38.66
C ARG A 131 -13.11 -80.75 -38.39
N ARG A 132 -13.44 -79.83 -37.48
CA ARG A 132 -12.53 -78.79 -36.98
C ARG A 132 -11.66 -79.36 -35.86
N VAL A 133 -10.41 -79.64 -36.17
CA VAL A 133 -9.43 -80.18 -35.23
C VAL A 133 -8.37 -79.16 -34.85
N VAL A 134 -7.71 -79.38 -33.73
CA VAL A 134 -6.60 -78.55 -33.26
C VAL A 134 -5.28 -79.20 -33.65
N ASN A 135 -4.41 -78.41 -34.25
CA ASN A 135 -3.00 -78.74 -34.44
C ASN A 135 -2.14 -77.93 -33.44
N LEU A 136 -1.04 -78.54 -33.00
CA LEU A 136 -0.14 -77.97 -32.00
C LEU A 136 1.12 -77.50 -32.72
N ILE A 137 1.48 -76.23 -32.54
CA ILE A 137 2.69 -75.64 -33.12
C ILE A 137 3.63 -75.28 -31.99
N VAL A 138 4.91 -75.59 -32.20
CA VAL A 138 5.97 -75.34 -31.24
C VAL A 138 6.78 -74.15 -31.76
N GLN A 139 6.73 -73.02 -31.04
CA GLN A 139 7.54 -71.84 -31.35
C GLN A 139 8.69 -71.74 -30.35
N ALA A 140 9.92 -71.89 -30.85
CA ALA A 140 11.13 -71.81 -30.03
C ALA A 140 11.63 -70.38 -29.91
N GLY A 141 12.13 -70.03 -28.72
CA GLY A 141 12.91 -68.82 -28.49
C GLY A 141 14.41 -69.05 -28.69
N GLU A 142 15.18 -67.98 -28.51
CA GLU A 142 16.64 -68.05 -28.53
C GLU A 142 17.19 -68.88 -27.35
N ALA A 143 18.24 -69.66 -27.61
CA ALA A 143 18.95 -70.40 -26.55
C ALA A 143 19.95 -69.46 -25.87
N ASN A 144 19.85 -69.31 -24.54
CA ASN A 144 20.70 -68.41 -23.76
C ASN A 144 20.77 -68.93 -22.30
N PRO A 145 21.84 -68.65 -21.54
CA PRO A 145 21.86 -68.89 -20.09
C PRO A 145 20.68 -68.25 -19.32
N VAL A 146 20.14 -67.11 -19.80
CA VAL A 146 18.92 -66.47 -19.27
C VAL A 146 17.96 -66.21 -20.44
N PRO A 147 17.16 -67.20 -20.87
CA PRO A 147 16.32 -67.06 -22.06
C PRO A 147 15.08 -66.22 -21.78
N ALA A 148 14.69 -65.38 -22.74
CA ALA A 148 13.40 -64.71 -22.74
C ALA A 148 12.31 -65.63 -23.34
N LYS A 149 11.05 -65.41 -22.95
CA LYS A 149 9.91 -66.11 -23.55
C LYS A 149 9.71 -65.64 -25.01
N PRO A 150 9.36 -66.54 -25.95
CA PRO A 150 9.01 -66.15 -27.31
C PRO A 150 7.83 -65.17 -27.33
N VAL A 151 7.90 -64.18 -28.22
CA VAL A 151 6.77 -63.27 -28.47
C VAL A 151 5.68 -64.03 -29.21
N VAL A 152 4.48 -64.08 -28.65
CA VAL A 152 3.29 -64.69 -29.26
C VAL A 152 2.43 -63.56 -29.83
N ALA A 153 2.03 -63.69 -31.10
CA ALA A 153 1.13 -62.72 -31.73
C ALA A 153 -0.26 -62.76 -31.08
N GLU A 154 -0.96 -61.62 -31.03
CA GLU A 154 -2.32 -61.54 -30.46
C GLU A 154 -3.35 -62.40 -31.19
N THR A 155 -3.05 -62.82 -32.44
CA THR A 155 -3.86 -63.72 -33.24
C THR A 155 -3.63 -65.21 -32.93
N ASP A 156 -2.64 -65.56 -32.13
CA ASP A 156 -2.30 -66.93 -31.77
C ASP A 156 -2.58 -67.18 -30.28
N ALA A 157 -3.18 -68.33 -29.96
CA ALA A 157 -3.45 -68.71 -28.58
C ALA A 157 -2.33 -69.59 -28.02
N CYS A 158 -1.66 -69.13 -26.96
CA CYS A 158 -0.64 -69.89 -26.26
C CYS A 158 -1.23 -70.64 -25.06
N ILE A 159 -1.01 -71.95 -24.99
CA ILE A 159 -1.47 -72.78 -23.85
C ILE A 159 -0.43 -72.89 -22.74
N ALA A 160 0.86 -72.88 -23.09
CA ALA A 160 1.94 -72.98 -22.13
C ALA A 160 3.27 -72.48 -22.70
N PHE A 161 4.11 -71.95 -21.81
CA PHE A 161 5.53 -71.76 -22.02
C PHE A 161 6.29 -72.89 -21.33
N VAL A 162 7.16 -73.58 -22.05
CA VAL A 162 7.95 -74.71 -21.55
C VAL A 162 9.43 -74.32 -21.58
N LEU A 163 10.09 -74.38 -20.42
CA LEU A 163 11.53 -74.17 -20.30
C LEU A 163 12.27 -75.49 -20.54
N LEU A 164 13.19 -75.48 -21.51
CA LEU A 164 14.05 -76.60 -21.85
C LEU A 164 15.48 -76.32 -21.39
N LYS A 165 16.09 -77.30 -20.73
CA LYS A 165 17.53 -77.38 -20.43
C LYS A 165 18.17 -78.46 -21.31
N SER A 166 19.50 -78.53 -21.34
CA SER A 166 20.25 -79.64 -21.95
C SER A 166 19.81 -81.03 -21.43
N THR A 167 19.28 -81.10 -20.21
CA THR A 167 18.72 -82.31 -19.58
C THR A 167 17.24 -82.55 -19.88
N GLY A 168 16.59 -81.75 -20.73
CA GLY A 168 15.17 -81.87 -21.10
C GLY A 168 14.23 -80.83 -20.47
N VAL A 169 12.94 -81.15 -20.40
CA VAL A 169 11.89 -80.27 -19.85
C VAL A 169 12.12 -79.96 -18.37
N ASP A 170 12.21 -78.68 -18.01
CA ASP A 170 12.48 -78.21 -16.65
C ASP A 170 11.22 -77.65 -15.97
N VAL A 171 10.63 -76.61 -16.56
CA VAL A 171 9.47 -75.89 -16.01
C VAL A 171 8.39 -75.73 -17.09
N ILE A 172 7.12 -75.87 -16.71
CA ILE A 172 5.96 -75.60 -17.57
C ILE A 172 5.14 -74.51 -16.90
N GLU A 173 4.99 -73.37 -17.57
CA GLU A 173 4.15 -72.25 -17.14
C GLU A 173 2.90 -72.14 -18.02
N PRO A 174 1.69 -72.02 -17.44
CA PRO A 174 0.46 -71.93 -18.22
C PRO A 174 0.33 -70.56 -18.92
N GLY A 175 -0.09 -70.59 -20.19
CA GLY A 175 -0.38 -69.42 -21.02
C GLY A 175 -1.74 -68.80 -20.72
N ASN A 176 -1.97 -68.39 -19.46
CA ASN A 176 -3.28 -67.92 -18.98
C ASN A 176 -3.81 -66.66 -19.67
N ALA A 177 -2.96 -65.92 -20.40
CA ALA A 177 -3.38 -64.71 -21.12
C ALA A 177 -4.45 -65.01 -22.20
N SER A 178 -4.34 -66.15 -22.89
CA SER A 178 -5.27 -66.56 -23.94
C SER A 178 -6.39 -67.50 -23.43
N ARG A 179 -6.51 -67.69 -22.10
CA ARG A 179 -7.53 -68.57 -21.51
C ARG A 179 -8.87 -67.86 -21.41
N VAL A 180 -9.94 -68.55 -21.81
CA VAL A 180 -11.31 -68.09 -21.54
C VAL A 180 -11.62 -68.13 -20.06
N LYS A 181 -12.08 -66.99 -19.55
CA LYS A 181 -12.63 -66.87 -18.19
C LYS A 181 -14.12 -67.17 -18.26
N THR A 182 -14.62 -67.90 -17.26
CA THR A 182 -16.06 -68.17 -17.17
C THR A 182 -16.80 -66.93 -16.67
N LEU A 183 -18.09 -66.81 -16.99
CA LEU A 183 -18.92 -65.71 -16.47
C LEU A 183 -18.93 -65.66 -14.93
N TYR A 184 -18.85 -66.82 -14.27
CA TYR A 184 -18.72 -66.93 -12.83
C TYR A 184 -17.44 -66.28 -12.28
N GLU A 185 -16.29 -66.49 -12.94
CA GLU A 185 -15.03 -65.83 -12.57
C GLU A 185 -15.08 -64.31 -12.80
N VAL A 186 -15.81 -63.85 -13.81
CA VAL A 186 -16.00 -62.43 -14.10
C VAL A 186 -16.92 -61.78 -13.06
N GLU A 187 -18.05 -62.40 -12.75
CA GLU A 187 -19.02 -61.93 -11.75
C GLU A 187 -18.36 -61.75 -10.37
N GLY A 188 -17.57 -62.73 -9.91
CA GLY A 188 -16.86 -62.62 -8.64
C GLY A 188 -15.90 -61.42 -8.58
N ARG A 189 -15.30 -61.01 -9.71
CA ARG A 189 -14.45 -59.79 -9.76
C ARG A 189 -15.27 -58.52 -9.73
N VAL A 190 -16.46 -58.52 -10.34
CA VAL A 190 -17.38 -57.37 -10.32
C VAL A 190 -17.91 -57.14 -8.91
N THR A 191 -18.34 -58.18 -8.20
CA THR A 191 -18.78 -58.06 -6.80
C THR A 191 -17.70 -57.47 -5.89
N ALA A 192 -16.43 -57.87 -6.07
CA ALA A 192 -15.32 -57.30 -5.32
C ALA A 192 -15.08 -55.80 -5.61
N LEU A 193 -15.36 -55.36 -6.84
CA LEU A 193 -15.29 -53.93 -7.21
C LEU A 193 -16.45 -53.13 -6.58
N GLU A 194 -17.65 -53.69 -6.57
CA GLU A 194 -18.84 -53.05 -5.98
C GLU A 194 -18.70 -52.84 -4.46
N ILE A 195 -18.11 -53.80 -3.75
CA ILE A 195 -17.79 -53.69 -2.33
C ILE A 195 -16.80 -52.53 -2.08
N ASN A 196 -15.76 -52.41 -2.92
CA ASN A 196 -14.80 -51.30 -2.81
C ASN A 196 -15.44 -49.94 -3.11
N LEU A 197 -16.36 -49.86 -4.07
CA LEU A 197 -17.10 -48.64 -4.39
C LEU A 197 -17.99 -48.18 -3.23
N SER A 198 -18.65 -49.12 -2.55
CA SER A 198 -19.45 -48.83 -1.36
C SER A 198 -18.59 -48.26 -0.22
N GLY A 199 -17.37 -48.76 -0.04
CA GLY A 199 -16.41 -48.19 0.91
C GLY A 199 -15.91 -46.79 0.54
N LEU A 200 -15.84 -46.47 -0.76
CA LEU A 200 -15.48 -45.13 -1.25
C LEU A 200 -16.58 -44.10 -0.94
N PHE A 201 -17.85 -44.44 -1.17
CA PHE A 201 -18.96 -43.53 -0.87
C PHE A 201 -19.04 -43.15 0.62
N LEU A 202 -18.85 -44.13 1.50
CA LEU A 202 -18.86 -43.91 2.96
C LEU A 202 -17.72 -42.97 3.42
N ARG A 203 -16.55 -43.01 2.76
CA ARG A 203 -15.43 -42.09 3.03
C ARG A 203 -15.71 -40.68 2.50
N THR A 204 -16.37 -40.55 1.35
CA THR A 204 -16.73 -39.25 0.78
C THR A 204 -17.70 -38.47 1.66
N GLU A 205 -18.72 -39.13 2.22
CA GLU A 205 -19.66 -38.48 3.17
C GLU A 205 -18.95 -37.98 4.44
N THR A 206 -17.95 -38.72 4.93
CA THR A 206 -17.16 -38.25 6.09
C THR A 206 -16.25 -37.06 5.76
N ILE A 207 -15.77 -36.95 4.51
CA ILE A 207 -14.95 -35.83 4.06
C ILE A 207 -15.79 -34.55 3.98
N GLU A 208 -17.05 -34.61 3.51
CA GLU A 208 -17.94 -33.44 3.52
C GLU A 208 -18.16 -32.91 4.95
N THR A 209 -18.40 -33.80 5.91
CA THR A 209 -18.57 -33.44 7.33
C THR A 209 -17.29 -32.83 7.92
N GLN A 210 -16.11 -33.35 7.55
CA GLN A 210 -14.83 -32.80 7.97
C GLN A 210 -14.53 -31.44 7.33
N ILE A 211 -14.90 -31.23 6.06
CA ILE A 211 -14.78 -29.93 5.38
C ILE A 211 -15.67 -28.89 6.07
N THR A 212 -16.89 -29.24 6.47
CA THR A 212 -17.75 -28.32 7.23
C THR A 212 -17.12 -27.93 8.57
N ASN A 213 -16.59 -28.89 9.33
CA ASN A 213 -15.91 -28.61 10.60
C ASN A 213 -14.62 -27.79 10.43
N ILE A 214 -13.86 -28.01 9.35
CA ILE A 214 -12.67 -27.21 9.03
C ILE A 214 -13.06 -25.80 8.59
N ALA A 215 -14.12 -25.63 7.80
CA ALA A 215 -14.63 -24.32 7.38
C ALA A 215 -15.09 -23.48 8.59
N THR A 216 -15.80 -24.10 9.55
CA THR A 216 -16.19 -23.44 10.81
C THR A 216 -14.99 -23.05 11.66
N ARG A 217 -13.95 -23.91 11.75
CA ARG A 217 -12.71 -23.56 12.46
C ARG A 217 -11.88 -22.50 11.73
N LEU A 218 -11.90 -22.45 10.40
CA LEU A 218 -11.21 -21.41 9.63
C LEU A 218 -11.84 -20.03 9.83
N THR A 219 -13.14 -19.95 10.10
CA THR A 219 -13.79 -18.69 10.49
C THR A 219 -13.49 -18.27 11.93
N GLU A 220 -13.07 -19.19 12.80
CA GLU A 220 -12.70 -18.91 14.20
C GLU A 220 -11.25 -18.46 14.38
N ILE A 221 -10.35 -18.79 13.44
CA ILE A 221 -8.98 -18.27 13.45
C ILE A 221 -9.03 -16.88 12.79
N PRO A 222 -8.87 -15.78 13.56
CA PRO A 222 -8.84 -14.47 12.94
C PRO A 222 -7.60 -14.41 12.06
N ARG A 223 -7.77 -14.02 10.79
CA ARG A 223 -6.67 -13.95 9.82
C ARG A 223 -5.51 -13.17 10.47
N PRO A 224 -4.27 -13.67 10.46
CA PRO A 224 -3.14 -12.98 11.08
C PRO A 224 -2.94 -11.54 10.58
N ALA A 225 -3.34 -11.27 9.33
CA ALA A 225 -3.40 -9.92 8.77
C ALA A 225 -4.43 -9.02 9.47
N ILE A 226 -5.61 -9.55 9.80
CA ILE A 226 -6.66 -8.82 10.53
C ILE A 226 -6.25 -8.60 11.98
N ILE A 227 -5.66 -9.59 12.68
CA ILE A 227 -5.14 -9.36 14.04
C ILE A 227 -4.05 -8.29 14.04
N ARG A 228 -3.14 -8.32 13.06
CA ARG A 228 -2.08 -7.30 12.94
C ARG A 228 -2.64 -5.93 12.58
N GLN A 229 -3.64 -5.85 11.70
CA GLN A 229 -4.34 -4.61 11.43
C GLN A 229 -5.05 -4.09 12.68
N MET A 230 -5.73 -4.95 13.44
CA MET A 230 -6.31 -4.60 14.73
C MET A 230 -5.23 -4.16 15.74
N GLN A 231 -4.06 -4.79 15.79
CA GLN A 231 -2.95 -4.37 16.65
C GLN A 231 -2.41 -2.99 16.25
N ARG A 232 -2.32 -2.69 14.95
CA ARG A 232 -1.96 -1.37 14.42
C ARG A 232 -3.03 -0.34 14.76
N ASP A 233 -4.30 -0.64 14.54
CA ASP A 233 -5.42 0.25 14.82
C ASP A 233 -5.56 0.51 16.33
N ILE A 234 -5.38 -0.52 17.16
CA ILE A 234 -5.30 -0.39 18.63
C ILE A 234 -4.05 0.43 18.99
N GLY A 235 -2.91 0.24 18.33
CA GLY A 235 -1.71 1.04 18.54
C GLY A 235 -1.94 2.52 18.24
N ALA A 236 -2.56 2.84 17.11
CA ALA A 236 -2.92 4.20 16.72
C ALA A 236 -3.98 4.80 17.64
N ALA A 237 -4.99 4.03 18.05
CA ALA A 237 -5.99 4.44 19.04
C ALA A 237 -5.36 4.67 20.41
N ARG A 238 -4.37 3.88 20.81
CA ARG A 238 -3.64 4.06 22.07
C ARG A 238 -2.77 5.30 22.08
N LEU A 239 -2.15 5.65 20.94
CA LEU A 239 -1.46 6.93 20.81
C LEU A 239 -2.41 8.09 21.12
N LYS A 240 -3.68 7.99 20.71
CA LYS A 240 -4.72 8.98 21.04
C LYS A 240 -5.15 8.99 22.52
N VAL A 241 -4.88 7.93 23.29
CA VAL A 241 -5.35 7.76 24.69
C VAL A 241 -4.19 7.86 25.71
N ASP A 242 -2.95 8.06 25.25
CA ASP A 242 -1.75 8.27 26.07
C ASP A 242 -1.56 7.25 27.20
N LEU A 243 -1.69 5.96 26.88
CA LEU A 243 -1.53 4.88 27.86
C LEU A 243 -0.04 4.57 28.15
N PRO A 244 0.37 4.27 29.40
CA PRO A 244 1.75 3.98 29.77
C PRO A 244 2.38 2.82 28.98
N ASP A 245 3.69 2.93 28.70
CA ASP A 245 4.42 2.07 27.74
C ASP A 245 5.06 0.79 28.35
N GLU A 246 5.07 0.64 29.68
CA GLU A 246 5.99 -0.27 30.40
C GLU A 246 5.71 -1.79 30.34
N ALA A 247 4.86 -2.30 29.44
CA ALA A 247 4.59 -3.75 29.35
C ALA A 247 4.12 -4.21 27.96
N ARG A 248 4.82 -3.86 26.87
CA ARG A 248 4.38 -4.18 25.50
C ARG A 248 5.41 -4.97 24.72
N ALA A 249 4.95 -6.02 24.04
CA ALA A 249 5.73 -6.77 23.06
C ALA A 249 5.78 -6.11 21.66
N TYR A 250 5.10 -4.97 21.46
CA TYR A 250 5.02 -4.28 20.17
C TYR A 250 5.06 -2.76 20.30
N VAL A 251 5.59 -2.08 19.27
CA VAL A 251 5.70 -0.62 19.15
C VAL A 251 5.28 -0.17 17.75
N TYR A 252 4.51 0.91 17.69
CA TYR A 252 4.07 1.57 16.46
C TYR A 252 4.49 3.05 16.48
N ASP A 253 5.07 3.53 15.39
CA ASP A 253 5.52 4.91 15.22
C ASP A 253 5.10 5.46 13.85
N ASN A 254 4.52 6.66 13.83
CA ASN A 254 4.06 7.37 12.64
C ASN A 254 5.09 8.39 12.10
N GLY A 255 6.29 8.46 12.69
CA GLY A 255 7.39 9.31 12.23
C GLY A 255 7.07 10.80 12.27
N LEU A 256 6.20 11.24 13.18
CA LEU A 256 5.81 12.66 13.30
C LEU A 256 6.74 13.45 14.21
N ILE A 257 7.23 12.83 15.28
CA ILE A 257 8.11 13.44 16.29
C ILE A 257 9.44 12.68 16.39
N PRO A 258 10.55 13.37 16.70
CA PRO A 258 11.88 12.76 16.70
C PRO A 258 12.20 11.95 17.97
N ASP A 259 11.30 11.89 18.95
CA ASP A 259 11.53 11.35 20.30
C ASP A 259 11.96 9.88 20.32
N ARG A 260 11.43 9.05 19.42
CA ARG A 260 11.70 7.62 19.29
C ARG A 260 12.88 7.30 18.37
N TRP A 261 13.42 8.31 17.70
CA TRP A 261 14.53 8.18 16.75
C TRP A 261 15.86 8.53 17.41
N ASP A 262 16.90 7.76 17.09
CA ASP A 262 18.25 7.99 17.59
C ASP A 262 19.04 8.80 16.56
N MET A 263 18.75 10.11 16.51
CA MET A 263 19.33 11.04 15.53
C MET A 263 20.85 11.27 15.73
N GLN A 264 21.41 10.84 16.86
CA GLN A 264 22.84 10.95 17.15
C GLN A 264 23.61 9.67 16.78
N HIS A 265 22.90 8.59 16.40
CA HIS A 265 23.52 7.35 16.00
C HIS A 265 24.38 7.55 14.73
N VAL A 266 25.55 6.90 14.66
CA VAL A 266 26.51 7.08 13.55
C VAL A 266 25.93 6.73 12.17
N ASP A 267 25.01 5.77 12.13
CA ASP A 267 24.29 5.38 10.91
C ASP A 267 23.10 6.28 10.56
N TRP A 268 22.78 7.31 11.35
CA TRP A 268 21.64 8.20 11.08
C TRP A 268 21.90 9.08 9.84
N LEU A 269 21.18 8.80 8.76
CA LEU A 269 21.22 9.53 7.49
C LEU A 269 19.79 9.85 7.02
N ALA A 270 18.92 10.26 7.95
CA ALA A 270 17.51 10.54 7.70
C ALA A 270 17.07 11.86 8.35
N ARG A 271 15.83 12.27 8.08
CA ARG A 271 15.15 13.37 8.77
C ARG A 271 13.73 12.95 9.14
N VAL A 272 13.20 13.52 10.22
CA VAL A 272 11.83 13.26 10.68
C VAL A 272 11.00 14.51 10.37
N GLU A 273 10.16 14.43 9.33
CA GLU A 273 9.31 15.53 8.86
C GLU A 273 8.02 14.96 8.25
N GLU A 274 7.03 14.64 9.10
CA GLU A 274 5.82 13.91 8.72
C GLU A 274 6.13 12.58 7.99
N GLY A 275 6.79 11.68 8.71
CA GLY A 275 7.42 10.48 8.19
C GLY A 275 8.95 10.59 8.22
N VAL A 276 9.62 9.45 8.04
CA VAL A 276 11.08 9.42 7.95
C VAL A 276 11.51 9.57 6.49
N ARG A 277 12.20 10.67 6.21
CA ARG A 277 12.62 11.08 4.87
C ARG A 277 14.14 11.00 4.72
N PHE A 278 14.60 11.04 3.47
CA PHE A 278 16.01 11.11 3.14
C PHE A 278 16.65 12.36 3.77
N GLY A 279 17.84 12.21 4.35
CA GLY A 279 18.60 13.36 4.83
C GLY A 279 19.05 14.26 3.67
N PHE A 280 19.48 15.49 3.98
CA PHE A 280 20.05 16.39 2.98
C PHE A 280 21.53 16.08 2.75
N ALA A 281 21.94 16.07 1.47
CA ALA A 281 23.33 15.92 1.05
C ALA A 281 24.06 17.26 1.20
N ALA A 282 23.38 18.33 0.81
CA ALA A 282 23.81 19.71 0.95
C ALA A 282 22.61 20.58 1.36
N MET A 283 22.88 21.59 2.17
CA MET A 283 21.89 22.56 2.63
C MET A 283 22.58 23.90 2.83
N THR A 284 21.94 24.97 2.38
CA THR A 284 22.36 26.35 2.64
C THR A 284 21.19 27.09 3.27
N GLN A 285 21.46 27.85 4.33
CA GLN A 285 20.52 28.76 4.95
C GLN A 285 21.00 30.20 4.73
N ALA A 286 20.08 31.08 4.33
CA ALA A 286 20.31 32.51 4.20
C ALA A 286 19.16 33.29 4.86
N ARG A 287 19.39 34.57 5.16
CA ARG A 287 18.32 35.48 5.58
C ARG A 287 17.51 35.87 4.35
N LEU A 288 16.19 35.95 4.50
CA LEU A 288 15.30 36.38 3.44
C LEU A 288 15.35 37.91 3.33
N GLU A 289 15.85 38.43 2.22
CA GLU A 289 16.09 39.87 2.01
C GLU A 289 15.72 40.31 0.60
N VAL A 290 15.34 41.58 0.48
CA VAL A 290 15.15 42.22 -0.83
C VAL A 290 16.50 42.50 -1.50
N GLN A 291 16.50 42.66 -2.82
CA GLN A 291 17.73 43.04 -3.54
C GLN A 291 18.19 44.47 -3.21
N ALA A 292 17.23 45.37 -2.97
CA ALA A 292 17.46 46.78 -2.72
C ALA A 292 16.42 47.29 -1.72
N ASP A 293 16.87 47.70 -0.53
CA ASP A 293 16.02 48.22 0.55
C ASP A 293 15.41 49.60 0.20
N ASP A 294 15.98 50.31 -0.78
CA ASP A 294 15.57 51.65 -1.25
C ASP A 294 14.65 51.61 -2.49
N ASN A 295 14.11 50.44 -2.84
CA ASN A 295 13.17 50.31 -3.95
C ASN A 295 11.92 51.21 -3.72
N PRO A 296 11.59 52.15 -4.63
CA PRO A 296 10.50 53.10 -4.45
C PRO A 296 9.10 52.46 -4.44
N GLN A 297 8.98 51.18 -4.79
CA GLN A 297 7.70 50.46 -4.80
C GLN A 297 7.33 49.83 -3.45
N ILE A 298 8.23 49.88 -2.47
CA ILE A 298 8.05 49.29 -1.14
C ILE A 298 8.26 50.31 -0.04
N ALA A 299 7.66 50.07 1.12
CA ALA A 299 7.82 50.86 2.33
C ALA A 299 8.19 49.96 3.51
N PHE A 300 9.24 50.34 4.24
CA PHE A 300 9.72 49.62 5.42
C PHE A 300 9.45 50.41 6.70
N ARG A 301 9.00 49.71 7.74
CA ARG A 301 9.06 50.16 9.15
C ARG A 301 9.41 48.98 10.04
N ASN A 302 10.49 49.07 10.80
CA ASN A 302 10.97 47.99 11.69
C ASN A 302 11.05 46.63 10.97
N ARG A 303 11.57 46.62 9.73
CA ARG A 303 11.64 45.47 8.82
C ARG A 303 10.30 44.81 8.44
N ARG A 304 9.17 45.43 8.76
CA ARG A 304 7.87 45.14 8.12
C ARG A 304 7.81 45.85 6.78
N MET A 305 7.60 45.09 5.72
CA MET A 305 7.51 45.54 4.34
C MET A 305 6.08 45.48 3.85
N ILE A 306 5.61 46.58 3.27
CA ILE A 306 4.36 46.68 2.51
C ILE A 306 4.63 47.43 1.19
N PRO A 307 3.71 47.38 0.20
CA PRO A 307 3.81 48.24 -0.98
C PRO A 307 3.81 49.73 -0.64
N ALA A 308 4.41 50.55 -1.50
CA ALA A 308 4.42 52.01 -1.35
C ALA A 308 3.01 52.60 -1.34
N PHE A 309 2.81 53.62 -0.51
CA PHE A 309 1.49 54.19 -0.22
C PHE A 309 1.58 55.68 0.15
N ASP A 310 0.45 56.37 0.00
CA ASP A 310 0.17 57.67 0.61
C ASP A 310 -0.73 57.49 1.83
N GLU A 311 -0.51 58.26 2.89
CA GLU A 311 -1.26 58.09 4.12
C GLU A 311 -2.58 58.89 4.12
N VAL A 312 -3.69 58.23 4.44
CA VAL A 312 -5.04 58.82 4.44
C VAL A 312 -5.76 58.57 5.76
N VAL A 313 -6.60 59.51 6.19
CA VAL A 313 -7.44 59.36 7.39
C VAL A 313 -8.57 58.37 7.09
N LYS A 314 -8.76 57.37 7.96
CA LYS A 314 -9.78 56.32 7.81
C LYS A 314 -10.88 56.44 8.86
N ILE A 315 -10.53 56.74 10.10
CA ILE A 315 -11.45 56.95 11.22
C ILE A 315 -11.04 58.24 11.91
N GLU A 316 -12.00 59.10 12.24
CA GLU A 316 -11.69 60.33 12.98
C GLU A 316 -12.80 60.74 13.94
N ASN A 317 -12.38 61.39 15.02
CA ASN A 317 -13.20 62.27 15.85
C ASN A 317 -12.50 63.63 15.93
N THR A 318 -13.11 64.65 15.32
CA THR A 318 -12.50 65.98 15.16
C THR A 318 -13.20 67.06 15.98
N SER A 319 -14.20 66.72 16.80
CA SER A 319 -14.98 67.69 17.57
C SER A 319 -14.22 68.18 18.80
N LEU A 320 -13.73 69.42 18.77
CA LEU A 320 -12.91 70.03 19.85
C LEU A 320 -13.79 70.81 20.85
N ASP A 321 -14.61 70.12 21.64
CA ASP A 321 -15.58 70.79 22.53
C ASP A 321 -15.03 71.13 23.92
N SER A 322 -14.08 70.34 24.43
CA SER A 322 -13.50 70.48 25.77
C SER A 322 -12.07 69.93 25.82
N THR A 323 -11.46 69.95 27.01
CA THR A 323 -10.10 69.49 27.26
C THR A 323 -10.05 68.51 28.43
N LEU A 324 -9.27 67.44 28.31
CA LEU A 324 -9.01 66.46 29.36
C LEU A 324 -7.52 66.39 29.67
N ASN A 325 -7.14 66.62 30.93
CA ASN A 325 -5.77 66.36 31.38
C ASN A 325 -5.53 64.85 31.45
N ILE A 326 -4.48 64.36 30.80
CA ILE A 326 -4.17 62.91 30.72
C ILE A 326 -3.12 62.46 31.76
N SER A 327 -3.01 63.21 32.86
CA SER A 327 -1.98 63.04 33.90
C SER A 327 -2.52 63.12 35.33
N GLN A 328 -3.84 63.12 35.51
CA GLN A 328 -4.48 63.34 36.82
C GLN A 328 -4.76 62.05 37.59
N LEU A 329 -4.55 60.88 36.98
CA LEU A 329 -4.80 59.59 37.61
C LEU A 329 -3.56 59.14 38.39
N VAL A 330 -3.78 58.29 39.40
CA VAL A 330 -2.68 57.68 40.17
C VAL A 330 -1.79 56.90 39.20
N HIS A 331 -0.49 57.17 39.24
CA HIS A 331 0.50 56.46 38.42
C HIS A 331 0.39 54.97 38.66
N THR A 332 0.09 54.24 37.59
CA THR A 332 -0.08 52.80 37.63
C THR A 332 1.06 52.15 36.87
N GLN A 333 1.76 51.21 37.51
CA GLN A 333 2.75 50.37 36.84
C GLN A 333 2.02 49.15 36.25
N THR A 334 1.98 49.03 34.93
CA THR A 334 1.33 47.90 34.24
C THR A 334 2.27 47.34 33.18
N THR A 335 2.25 46.02 32.99
CA THR A 335 3.01 45.34 31.93
C THR A 335 2.07 45.04 30.78
N LEU A 336 2.33 45.63 29.63
CA LEU A 336 1.62 45.34 28.39
C LEU A 336 2.22 44.10 27.73
N LYS A 337 1.38 43.20 27.20
CA LYS A 337 1.85 42.11 26.34
C LYS A 337 1.55 42.44 24.88
N ARG A 338 2.60 42.70 24.10
CA ARG A 338 2.48 42.95 22.66
C ARG A 338 2.45 41.64 21.90
N LEU A 339 1.41 41.43 21.09
CA LEU A 339 1.30 40.30 20.18
C LEU A 339 2.17 40.52 18.94
N GLU A 340 2.77 39.45 18.41
CA GLU A 340 3.54 39.49 17.17
C GLU A 340 2.75 38.95 15.99
N ALA A 341 3.15 39.35 14.77
CA ALA A 341 2.53 38.84 13.55
C ALA A 341 2.76 37.32 13.41
N SER A 342 1.75 36.59 12.94
CA SER A 342 1.84 35.15 12.74
C SER A 342 2.98 34.76 11.78
N ARG A 343 3.63 33.63 12.07
CA ARG A 343 4.63 33.03 11.16
C ARG A 343 3.96 32.19 10.07
N VAL A 344 4.60 32.21 8.90
CA VAL A 344 4.25 31.42 7.73
C VAL A 344 5.48 30.63 7.31
N ARG A 345 5.36 29.30 7.26
CA ARG A 345 6.34 28.43 6.61
C ARG A 345 5.81 28.00 5.25
N LEU A 346 6.60 28.24 4.22
CA LEU A 346 6.37 27.76 2.87
C LEU A 346 7.47 26.76 2.52
N THR A 347 7.10 25.51 2.28
CA THR A 347 8.02 24.52 1.74
C THR A 347 7.58 24.11 0.33
N TYR A 348 8.49 24.19 -0.62
CA TYR A 348 8.31 23.91 -2.04
C TYR A 348 9.33 22.89 -2.53
N GLY A 349 8.88 21.91 -3.31
CA GLY A 349 9.76 21.09 -4.13
C GLY A 349 9.14 19.79 -4.63
N PRO A 350 9.72 19.16 -5.65
CA PRO A 350 9.21 17.92 -6.25
C PRO A 350 9.22 16.72 -5.29
N THR A 351 9.92 16.83 -4.15
CA THR A 351 10.08 15.76 -3.16
C THR A 351 9.10 15.87 -1.98
N MET A 352 8.22 16.87 -2.02
CA MET A 352 7.29 17.19 -0.95
C MET A 352 5.90 16.59 -1.21
N GLY A 353 5.73 15.29 -1.01
CA GLY A 353 4.40 14.66 -1.07
C GLY A 353 3.54 14.94 0.17
N ALA A 354 2.26 15.28 -0.03
CA ALA A 354 1.25 15.31 1.02
C ALA A 354 1.04 13.90 1.59
N CYS A 355 1.22 13.73 2.90
CA CYS A 355 1.13 12.44 3.57
C CYS A 355 -0.16 12.34 4.40
N GLU A 356 -0.78 11.16 4.43
CA GLU A 356 -1.92 10.86 5.33
C GLU A 356 -1.56 10.97 6.82
N ASN A 357 -0.26 10.91 7.16
CA ASN A 357 0.21 11.12 8.53
C ASN A 357 -0.10 12.51 9.09
N ALA A 358 -0.44 13.49 8.25
CA ALA A 358 -0.96 14.77 8.73
C ALA A 358 -2.19 14.58 9.65
N ALA A 359 -3.00 13.53 9.46
CA ALA A 359 -4.09 13.16 10.35
C ALA A 359 -3.62 12.64 11.73
N GLY A 360 -2.38 12.16 11.82
CA GLY A 360 -1.76 11.67 13.05
C GLY A 360 -1.40 12.78 14.04
N TRP A 361 -1.25 14.03 13.58
CA TRP A 361 -1.05 15.19 14.47
C TRP A 361 -2.23 15.37 15.45
N ALA A 362 -3.45 15.08 15.03
CA ALA A 362 -4.61 15.12 15.92
C ALA A 362 -4.51 14.11 17.10
N GLY A 363 -3.71 13.05 16.94
CA GLY A 363 -3.45 12.07 17.99
C GLY A 363 -2.31 12.42 18.96
N LEU A 364 -1.45 13.38 18.59
CA LEU A 364 -0.34 13.87 19.43
C LEU A 364 -0.68 15.17 20.18
N GLY A 365 -1.91 15.67 20.02
CA GLY A 365 -2.30 17.03 20.43
C GLY A 365 -1.89 18.07 19.39
N GLY A 366 -2.73 19.11 19.19
CA GLY A 366 -2.51 20.15 18.16
C GLY A 366 -1.20 20.94 18.31
N ASP A 367 -0.61 20.92 19.51
CA ASP A 367 0.48 21.80 19.92
C ASP A 367 1.88 21.26 19.56
N ALA A 368 2.03 19.94 19.40
CA ALA A 368 3.31 19.32 19.01
C ALA A 368 3.77 19.76 17.60
N ARG A 369 2.81 20.11 16.73
CA ARG A 369 3.07 20.56 15.36
C ARG A 369 3.69 21.95 15.32
N VAL A 370 3.16 22.89 16.10
CA VAL A 370 3.65 24.27 16.18
C VAL A 370 5.09 24.29 16.71
N GLY A 371 5.35 23.54 17.78
CA GLY A 371 6.66 23.45 18.43
C GLY A 371 7.74 22.72 17.62
N GLN A 372 7.39 21.90 16.63
CA GLN A 372 8.37 21.20 15.78
C GLN A 372 8.59 21.90 14.43
N MET A 373 7.55 22.54 13.87
CA MET A 373 7.59 22.98 12.47
C MET A 373 7.86 24.48 12.28
N LEU A 374 7.57 25.34 13.27
CA LEU A 374 7.81 26.79 13.20
C LEU A 374 9.05 27.26 14.00
N ASN A 375 9.82 26.30 14.52
CA ASN A 375 10.98 26.55 15.35
C ASN A 375 12.19 27.05 14.56
N VAL A 376 12.76 28.19 15.01
CA VAL A 376 14.03 28.74 14.51
C VAL A 376 14.97 28.92 15.69
N ALA A 377 16.25 28.59 15.50
CA ALA A 377 17.33 28.92 16.45
C ALA A 377 17.12 28.45 17.90
N GLY A 378 16.34 27.40 18.14
CA GLY A 378 16.15 26.84 19.49
C GLY A 378 15.12 27.57 20.35
N GLU A 379 14.26 28.41 19.75
CA GLU A 379 13.07 28.94 20.43
C GLU A 379 12.22 27.79 21.02
N GLN A 380 11.71 27.97 22.24
CA GLN A 380 10.83 27.00 22.88
C GLN A 380 9.45 27.62 23.00
N PHE A 381 8.47 26.98 22.35
CA PHE A 381 7.07 27.31 22.51
C PHE A 381 6.55 26.62 23.79
N GLU A 382 6.17 27.41 24.79
CA GLU A 382 5.58 26.91 26.03
C GLU A 382 4.06 26.70 25.86
N VAL A 383 3.56 25.52 26.21
CA VAL A 383 2.12 25.21 26.17
C VAL A 383 1.47 25.77 27.43
N VAL A 384 0.80 26.92 27.30
CA VAL A 384 0.23 27.65 28.45
C VAL A 384 -1.18 27.16 28.82
N GLU A 385 -1.98 26.66 27.86
CA GLU A 385 -3.29 26.04 28.14
C GLU A 385 -3.78 25.19 26.94
N ILE A 386 -4.31 23.99 27.19
CA ILE A 386 -4.97 23.15 26.17
C ILE A 386 -6.48 23.33 26.31
N ARG A 387 -7.10 24.14 25.45
CA ARG A 387 -8.57 24.26 25.38
C ARG A 387 -9.12 23.35 24.28
N ALA A 388 -10.25 22.68 24.56
CA ALA A 388 -10.93 21.84 23.59
C ALA A 388 -11.25 22.65 22.32
N ASN A 389 -10.90 22.07 21.18
CA ASN A 389 -10.99 22.68 19.86
C ASN A 389 -12.47 22.94 19.51
N LEU A 390 -12.93 24.18 19.67
CA LEU A 390 -14.30 24.63 19.36
C LEU A 390 -14.33 25.69 18.23
N GLY A 391 -13.27 25.79 17.42
CA GLY A 391 -13.15 26.80 16.37
C GLY A 391 -12.83 26.22 14.99
N VAL A 392 -13.60 26.65 13.98
CA VAL A 392 -13.27 26.50 12.56
C VAL A 392 -12.13 27.48 12.26
N GLY A 393 -10.91 27.01 12.02
CA GLY A 393 -9.79 27.94 11.77
C GLY A 393 -8.48 27.35 11.29
N HIS A 394 -8.13 26.11 11.65
CA HIS A 394 -6.88 25.53 11.17
C HIS A 394 -7.07 24.94 9.75
N GLN A 395 -6.61 25.66 8.72
CA GLN A 395 -6.58 25.17 7.35
C GLN A 395 -5.16 24.77 6.98
N THR A 396 -4.86 23.47 7.08
CA THR A 396 -3.61 22.91 6.56
C THR A 396 -3.86 22.45 5.13
N TYR A 397 -3.33 23.19 4.16
CA TYR A 397 -3.31 22.79 2.76
C TYR A 397 -2.00 22.07 2.49
N GLY A 398 -2.02 20.73 2.53
CA GLY A 398 -0.97 19.90 1.98
C GLY A 398 -1.38 19.52 0.56
N VAL A 399 -0.84 20.20 -0.45
CA VAL A 399 -0.99 19.80 -1.84
C VAL A 399 0.37 19.31 -2.37
N ARG A 400 0.41 18.60 -3.50
CA ARG A 400 1.44 17.59 -3.84
C ARG A 400 2.89 18.11 -3.94
N GLN A 401 3.13 19.41 -3.97
CA GLN A 401 4.47 20.02 -4.04
C GLN A 401 4.67 21.24 -3.14
N ILE A 402 3.58 21.73 -2.53
CA ILE A 402 3.59 22.91 -1.66
C ILE A 402 2.91 22.63 -0.34
N ARG A 403 3.62 23.03 0.70
CA ARG A 403 3.12 23.04 2.06
C ARG A 403 3.09 24.47 2.58
N TYR A 404 1.88 24.95 2.86
CA TYR A 404 1.65 26.15 3.65
C TYR A 404 1.32 25.77 5.08
N GLU A 405 2.07 26.29 6.03
CA GLU A 405 1.75 26.19 7.45
C GLU A 405 1.59 27.59 8.01
N ILE A 406 0.35 27.93 8.35
CA ILE A 406 -0.10 29.27 8.73
C ILE A 406 -0.96 29.16 9.99
N TYR A 407 -0.78 30.10 10.92
CA TYR A 407 -1.72 30.32 12.01
C TYR A 407 -2.83 31.26 11.52
N SER A 408 -4.09 30.91 11.72
CA SER A 408 -5.23 31.60 11.07
C SER A 408 -5.48 33.01 11.56
N GLU A 409 -4.99 33.38 12.74
CA GLU A 409 -5.14 34.74 13.27
C GLU A 409 -3.92 35.59 12.88
N PRO A 410 -4.11 36.87 12.51
CA PRO A 410 -3.00 37.74 12.09
C PRO A 410 -1.92 37.98 13.15
N TYR A 411 -2.30 37.84 14.44
CA TYR A 411 -1.40 37.96 15.58
C TYR A 411 -1.56 36.75 16.49
N TRP A 412 -0.45 36.27 17.03
CA TRP A 412 -0.42 35.10 17.91
C TRP A 412 0.02 35.45 19.33
N GLU A 413 -0.42 34.65 20.31
CA GLU A 413 -0.09 34.85 21.74
C GLU A 413 1.19 34.10 22.17
N TYR A 414 1.81 33.33 21.28
CA TYR A 414 2.97 32.48 21.58
C TYR A 414 4.27 33.27 21.80
N VAL A 415 4.47 34.34 21.04
CA VAL A 415 5.61 35.25 21.21
C VAL A 415 5.03 36.61 21.61
N THR A 416 5.26 36.99 22.86
CA THR A 416 4.81 38.28 23.39
C THR A 416 5.97 39.08 23.96
N GLU A 417 6.04 40.37 23.61
CA GLU A 417 6.97 41.30 24.25
C GLU A 417 6.28 41.94 25.46
N LYS A 418 6.90 41.85 26.64
CA LYS A 418 6.44 42.55 27.84
C LYS A 418 6.99 43.97 27.83
N VAL A 419 6.11 44.96 27.70
CA VAL A 419 6.49 46.37 27.79
C VAL A 419 6.01 46.94 29.12
N GLY A 420 6.96 47.26 30.00
CA GLY A 420 6.65 47.92 31.27
C GLY A 420 6.27 49.38 31.03
N MET A 421 5.05 49.75 31.40
CA MET A 421 4.54 51.12 31.29
C MET A 421 4.26 51.69 32.67
N ASN A 422 4.65 52.96 32.87
CA ASN A 422 4.40 53.70 34.10
C ASN A 422 3.84 55.08 33.75
N GLY A 423 2.65 55.40 34.25
CA GLY A 423 2.00 56.67 33.99
C GLY A 423 0.53 56.69 34.37
N SER A 424 -0.12 57.82 34.13
CA SER A 424 -1.57 57.91 34.03
C SER A 424 -2.02 57.24 32.73
N ILE A 425 -3.02 56.36 32.81
CA ILE A 425 -3.49 55.57 31.67
C ILE A 425 -4.93 55.98 31.32
N TYR A 426 -5.13 56.40 30.08
CA TYR A 426 -6.44 56.65 29.51
C TYR A 426 -6.60 55.86 28.22
N ALA A 427 -7.83 55.54 27.82
CA ALA A 427 -8.08 54.86 26.55
C ALA A 427 -9.34 55.36 25.85
N GLN A 428 -9.39 55.20 24.54
CA GLN A 428 -10.55 55.46 23.70
C GLN A 428 -10.78 54.27 22.80
N SER A 429 -11.94 53.62 22.92
CA SER A 429 -12.34 52.59 21.97
C SER A 429 -12.89 53.18 20.67
N PHE A 430 -12.78 52.43 19.59
CA PHE A 430 -13.31 52.74 18.26
C PHE A 430 -13.67 51.46 17.49
N LEU A 431 -14.68 51.54 16.64
CA LEU A 431 -15.15 50.43 15.81
C LEU A 431 -14.45 50.44 14.45
N VAL A 432 -13.91 49.29 14.06
CA VAL A 432 -13.39 49.05 12.71
C VAL A 432 -14.45 48.29 11.91
N ALA A 433 -15.20 49.00 11.06
CA ALA A 433 -16.31 48.42 10.30
C ALA A 433 -15.87 47.65 9.04
N GLN A 434 -14.69 47.94 8.52
CA GLN A 434 -14.07 47.30 7.36
C GLN A 434 -12.61 47.01 7.68
N PRO A 435 -12.00 45.92 7.16
CA PRO A 435 -10.62 45.60 7.47
C PRO A 435 -9.71 46.73 6.97
N MET A 436 -8.79 47.18 7.81
CA MET A 436 -7.89 48.28 7.46
C MET A 436 -6.48 48.05 8.01
N LEU A 437 -5.49 48.58 7.29
CA LEU A 437 -4.12 48.68 7.80
C LEU A 437 -3.94 50.03 8.50
N MET A 438 -3.51 50.01 9.77
CA MET A 438 -3.12 51.21 10.48
C MET A 438 -1.63 51.51 10.25
N THR A 439 -1.32 52.76 9.91
CA THR A 439 0.06 53.25 9.76
C THR A 439 0.41 54.29 10.82
N SER A 440 -0.55 55.08 11.30
CA SER A 440 -0.29 56.07 12.34
C SER A 440 -1.59 56.49 13.02
N ILE A 441 -1.44 57.20 14.15
CA ILE A 441 -2.54 57.81 14.89
C ILE A 441 -2.20 59.29 15.10
N ASP A 442 -3.12 60.20 14.77
CA ASP A 442 -3.01 61.58 15.24
C ASP A 442 -3.81 61.75 16.55
N LEU A 443 -3.22 62.46 17.50
CA LEU A 443 -3.89 62.95 18.70
C LEU A 443 -3.90 64.47 18.70
N HIS A 444 -5.00 65.08 19.14
CA HIS A 444 -5.07 66.53 19.27
C HIS A 444 -4.73 66.97 20.70
N PHE A 445 -3.59 67.64 20.87
CA PHE A 445 -3.16 68.19 22.16
C PHE A 445 -3.74 69.59 22.38
N ALA A 446 -4.50 69.76 23.45
CA ALA A 446 -4.98 71.06 23.91
C ALA A 446 -3.90 71.82 24.71
N LYS A 447 -3.03 71.06 25.39
CA LYS A 447 -1.91 71.59 26.18
C LYS A 447 -0.77 70.58 26.22
N VAL A 448 0.45 71.07 26.07
CA VAL A 448 1.68 70.30 26.25
C VAL A 448 2.36 70.73 27.55
N GLY A 449 2.72 69.77 28.40
CA GLY A 449 3.44 70.00 29.67
C GLY A 449 4.91 70.40 29.45
N LEU A 450 5.65 70.65 30.55
CA LEU A 450 7.08 71.00 30.49
C LEU A 450 7.98 69.79 30.16
N ASP A 451 7.55 68.58 30.50
CA ASP A 451 8.25 67.32 30.30
C ASP A 451 7.26 66.13 30.18
N GLY A 452 7.80 64.94 29.93
CA GLY A 452 7.08 63.67 29.84
C GLY A 452 6.76 63.26 28.40
N ASP A 453 7.08 62.01 28.04
CA ASP A 453 6.67 61.43 26.76
C ASP A 453 5.24 60.91 26.84
N VAL A 454 4.56 60.77 25.70
CA VAL A 454 3.25 60.11 25.61
C VAL A 454 3.43 58.78 24.87
N HIS A 455 3.32 57.68 25.59
CA HIS A 455 3.25 56.35 24.99
C HIS A 455 1.83 56.12 24.47
N VAL A 456 1.73 55.64 23.23
CA VAL A 456 0.46 55.33 22.59
C VAL A 456 0.47 53.85 22.22
N ALA A 457 -0.53 53.12 22.69
CA ALA A 457 -0.71 51.70 22.40
C ALA A 457 -2.07 51.45 21.75
N VAL A 458 -2.13 50.49 20.83
CA VAL A 458 -3.38 50.02 20.24
C VAL A 458 -3.64 48.61 20.74
N VAL A 459 -4.82 48.39 21.32
CA VAL A 459 -5.17 47.16 22.03
C VAL A 459 -6.52 46.62 21.57
N GLU A 460 -6.72 45.31 21.69
CA GLU A 460 -8.06 44.72 21.58
C GLU A 460 -8.91 45.07 22.81
N VAL A 461 -10.23 44.92 22.66
CA VAL A 461 -11.18 45.13 23.76
C VAL A 461 -11.94 43.85 24.08
N SER A 462 -12.42 43.73 25.31
CA SER A 462 -13.30 42.65 25.74
C SER A 462 -14.66 42.72 25.03
N THR A 463 -15.48 41.68 25.15
CA THR A 463 -16.87 41.69 24.65
C THR A 463 -17.70 42.85 25.23
N GLY A 464 -17.35 43.34 26.43
CA GLY A 464 -17.96 44.51 27.06
C GLY A 464 -17.40 45.86 26.59
N GLY A 465 -16.42 45.87 25.69
CA GLY A 465 -15.80 47.09 25.15
C GLY A 465 -14.62 47.62 25.96
N THR A 466 -14.23 46.97 27.06
CA THR A 466 -13.12 47.39 27.93
C THR A 466 -11.76 47.03 27.30
N PRO A 467 -10.78 47.94 27.25
CA PRO A 467 -9.45 47.65 26.71
C PRO A 467 -8.71 46.56 27.51
N LEU A 468 -7.90 45.75 26.82
CA LEU A 468 -7.17 44.62 27.40
C LEU A 468 -5.64 44.86 27.38
N PHE A 469 -5.00 44.81 28.56
CA PHE A 469 -3.54 45.03 28.70
C PHE A 469 -2.69 43.89 28.15
N ASP A 470 -3.26 42.70 28.04
CA ASP A 470 -2.62 41.48 27.56
C ASP A 470 -2.78 41.26 26.04
N ARG A 471 -3.54 42.12 25.35
CA ARG A 471 -3.81 42.04 23.91
C ARG A 471 -3.41 43.32 23.17
N VAL A 472 -2.13 43.68 23.24
CA VAL A 472 -1.61 44.87 22.58
C VAL A 472 -1.10 44.54 21.17
N LEU A 473 -1.59 45.26 20.16
CA LEU A 473 -1.20 45.04 18.75
C LEU A 473 -0.02 45.92 18.33
N ALA A 474 0.01 47.16 18.83
CA ALA A 474 1.03 48.14 18.48
C ALA A 474 1.34 49.05 19.66
N VAL A 475 2.60 49.45 19.78
CA VAL A 475 3.06 50.45 20.75
C VAL A 475 4.01 51.40 20.02
N SER A 476 3.84 52.69 20.27
CA SER A 476 4.77 53.74 19.85
C SER A 476 4.83 54.82 20.94
N LYS A 477 5.66 55.83 20.74
CA LYS A 477 5.73 56.99 21.62
C LYS A 477 5.80 58.29 20.83
N ILE A 478 5.23 59.33 21.39
CA ILE A 478 5.44 60.70 20.97
C ILE A 478 6.43 61.30 21.96
N GLU A 479 7.63 61.61 21.49
CA GLU A 479 8.64 62.26 22.33
C GLU A 479 8.20 63.68 22.65
N HIS A 480 8.51 64.15 23.86
CA HIS A 480 8.13 65.50 24.30
C HIS A 480 8.51 66.60 23.30
N LYS A 481 9.72 66.49 22.72
CA LYS A 481 10.24 67.44 21.73
C LYS A 481 9.39 67.55 20.46
N ASP A 482 8.64 66.49 20.12
CA ASP A 482 7.82 66.39 18.92
C ASP A 482 6.34 66.74 19.21
N MET A 483 6.00 67.00 20.48
CA MET A 483 4.65 67.42 20.88
C MET A 483 4.43 68.92 20.67
N ALA A 484 3.30 69.26 20.07
CA ALA A 484 2.83 70.64 19.91
C ALA A 484 1.32 70.71 20.19
N VAL A 485 0.83 71.91 20.52
CA VAL A 485 -0.62 72.16 20.59
C VAL A 485 -1.21 72.00 19.18
N GLY A 486 -2.26 71.20 19.04
CA GLY A 486 -2.83 70.83 17.75
C GLY A 486 -2.72 69.34 17.46
N TRP A 487 -2.88 68.97 16.18
CA TRP A 487 -2.75 67.59 15.71
C TRP A 487 -1.27 67.17 15.68
N VAL A 488 -0.94 66.13 16.45
CA VAL A 488 0.40 65.52 16.48
C VAL A 488 0.30 64.09 15.99
N ASN A 489 1.14 63.72 15.02
CA ASN A 489 1.18 62.38 14.45
C ASN A 489 2.07 61.46 15.29
N CYS A 490 1.53 60.30 15.65
CA CYS A 490 2.26 59.19 16.24
C CYS A 490 2.39 58.07 15.20
N VAL A 491 3.60 57.92 14.65
CA VAL A 491 3.90 56.87 13.69
C VAL A 491 3.81 55.52 14.39
N MET A 492 3.00 54.61 13.84
CA MET A 492 2.79 53.27 14.37
C MET A 492 3.47 52.21 13.51
N PRO A 493 3.84 51.05 14.09
CA PRO A 493 4.09 49.84 13.33
C PRO A 493 2.90 49.51 12.42
N TYR A 494 3.16 48.97 11.23
CA TYR A 494 2.09 48.50 10.35
C TYR A 494 1.26 47.42 11.04
N THR A 495 -0.02 47.70 11.25
CA THR A 495 -0.90 46.90 12.09
C THR A 495 -2.22 46.65 11.38
N LEU A 496 -2.46 45.41 10.94
CA LEU A 496 -3.75 44.99 10.41
C LEU A 496 -4.81 45.04 11.51
N MET A 497 -5.96 45.64 11.20
CA MET A 497 -7.14 45.68 12.06
C MET A 497 -8.29 44.97 11.34
N GLU A 498 -8.83 43.93 11.96
CA GLU A 498 -9.91 43.13 11.39
C GLU A 498 -11.26 43.84 11.42
N SER A 499 -12.09 43.48 10.45
CA SER A 499 -13.46 43.99 10.30
C SER A 499 -14.39 43.55 11.44
N GLY A 500 -15.31 44.42 11.84
CA GLY A 500 -16.34 44.11 12.83
C GLY A 500 -15.85 44.07 14.28
N LYS A 501 -14.54 44.26 14.51
CA LYS A 501 -13.95 44.32 15.85
C LYS A 501 -13.82 45.77 16.34
N ARG A 502 -13.84 45.93 17.66
CA ARG A 502 -13.49 47.18 18.34
C ARG A 502 -12.06 47.09 18.83
N TYR A 503 -11.35 48.21 18.75
CA TYR A 503 -10.01 48.38 19.28
C TYR A 503 -9.98 49.62 20.16
N ALA A 504 -8.94 49.79 20.95
CA ALA A 504 -8.75 50.99 21.74
C ALA A 504 -7.36 51.59 21.57
N ILE A 505 -7.32 52.92 21.51
CA ILE A 505 -6.11 53.72 21.62
C ILE A 505 -5.90 54.01 23.10
N MET A 506 -4.79 53.57 23.66
CA MET A 506 -4.41 53.83 25.04
C MET A 506 -3.25 54.81 25.08
N THR A 507 -3.35 55.83 25.91
CA THR A 507 -2.29 56.80 26.19
C THR A 507 -1.74 56.57 27.59
N VAL A 508 -0.42 56.57 27.71
CA VAL A 508 0.29 56.47 29.00
C VAL A 508 1.32 57.59 29.07
N THR A 509 1.22 58.43 30.10
CA THR A 509 2.18 59.52 30.30
C THR A 509 2.37 59.86 31.77
N THR A 510 3.54 60.41 32.09
CA THR A 510 3.82 61.05 33.39
C THR A 510 3.79 62.58 33.28
N GLY A 511 3.80 63.13 32.07
CA GLY A 511 3.86 64.56 31.81
C GLY A 511 2.50 65.25 31.93
N ALA A 512 2.49 66.52 32.31
CA ALA A 512 1.27 67.30 32.54
C ALA A 512 0.57 67.78 31.24
N HIS A 513 0.25 66.84 30.33
CA HIS A 513 -0.39 67.07 29.05
C HIS A 513 -1.93 67.05 29.13
N ALA A 514 -2.59 67.70 28.17
CA ALA A 514 -4.03 67.62 27.98
C ALA A 514 -4.40 67.35 26.51
N LEU A 515 -5.33 66.43 26.30
CA LEU A 515 -5.93 66.15 24.99
C LEU A 515 -7.24 66.92 24.83
N SER A 516 -7.56 67.28 23.59
CA SER A 516 -8.90 67.74 23.27
C SER A 516 -9.89 66.57 23.26
N VAL A 517 -11.10 66.83 23.74
CA VAL A 517 -12.19 65.85 23.79
C VAL A 517 -13.47 66.42 23.20
N SER A 518 -14.28 65.56 22.59
CA SER A 518 -15.65 65.86 22.19
C SER A 518 -16.59 65.57 23.35
N THR A 519 -17.65 66.37 23.50
CA THR A 519 -18.66 66.21 24.58
C THR A 519 -20.03 65.85 24.01
N GLY A 520 -20.92 65.28 24.83
CA GLY A 520 -22.28 64.91 24.41
C GLY A 520 -22.33 63.68 23.50
N ASN A 521 -21.36 62.78 23.61
CA ASN A 521 -21.31 61.51 22.86
C ASN A 521 -21.48 61.68 21.34
N LYS A 522 -20.82 62.70 20.76
CA LYS A 522 -20.85 62.97 19.31
C LYS A 522 -20.19 61.85 18.51
N TYR A 523 -19.30 61.07 19.12
CA TYR A 523 -18.61 59.95 18.49
C TYR A 523 -19.29 58.61 18.84
N SER A 524 -20.18 58.13 17.97
CA SER A 524 -20.90 56.87 18.17
C SER A 524 -20.05 55.61 17.98
N GLY A 525 -18.81 55.76 17.51
CA GLY A 525 -17.91 54.65 17.17
C GLY A 525 -17.27 53.97 18.38
N GLY A 526 -17.39 54.53 19.59
CA GLY A 526 -16.72 54.00 20.77
C GLY A 526 -16.97 54.81 22.04
N THR A 527 -16.08 54.64 23.01
CA THR A 527 -16.22 55.18 24.36
C THR A 527 -14.84 55.35 25.00
N GLN A 528 -14.69 56.41 25.78
CA GLN A 528 -13.50 56.70 26.57
C GLN A 528 -13.48 55.89 27.89
N PHE A 529 -12.29 55.46 28.30
CA PHE A 529 -12.03 54.72 29.53
C PHE A 529 -10.87 55.36 30.31
N ILE A 530 -10.95 55.28 31.64
CA ILE A 530 -9.88 55.64 32.57
C ILE A 530 -9.42 54.40 33.31
N CYS A 531 -8.13 54.28 33.60
CA CYS A 531 -7.60 53.19 34.41
C CYS A 531 -7.19 53.70 35.79
N THR A 532 -7.61 52.99 36.83
CA THR A 532 -7.24 53.23 38.22
C THR A 532 -6.89 51.91 38.87
N ASP A 533 -5.72 51.86 39.53
CA ASP A 533 -5.24 50.65 40.22
C ASP A 533 -5.14 49.41 39.32
N GLY A 534 -4.69 49.61 38.07
CA GLY A 534 -4.48 48.52 37.11
C GLY A 534 -5.75 47.94 36.47
N VAL A 535 -6.92 48.55 36.72
CA VAL A 535 -8.20 48.13 36.15
C VAL A 535 -8.89 49.32 35.47
N PHE A 536 -9.47 49.09 34.30
CA PHE A 536 -10.28 50.11 33.62
C PHE A 536 -11.62 50.28 34.33
N ALA A 537 -11.96 51.52 34.66
CA ALA A 537 -13.27 51.90 35.19
C ALA A 537 -14.34 51.83 34.10
N GLN A 538 -15.61 52.01 34.50
CA GLN A 538 -16.73 52.10 33.55
C GLN A 538 -16.50 53.24 32.54
N GLY A 539 -16.81 52.97 31.26
CA GLY A 539 -16.62 53.92 30.18
C GLY A 539 -17.43 55.22 30.38
N SER A 540 -16.85 56.34 29.97
CA SER A 540 -17.48 57.66 30.05
C SER A 540 -18.64 57.77 29.05
N MET A 541 -19.79 58.27 29.50
CA MET A 541 -20.95 58.46 28.63
C MET A 541 -20.99 59.83 27.94
N ASP A 542 -20.05 60.72 28.24
CA ASP A 542 -20.11 62.13 27.82
C ASP A 542 -18.92 62.57 26.98
N ILE A 543 -17.71 62.09 27.30
CA ILE A 543 -16.46 62.53 26.65
C ILE A 543 -15.81 61.45 25.80
N ASP A 544 -15.28 61.84 24.64
CA ASP A 544 -14.46 61.00 23.76
C ASP A 544 -13.21 61.74 23.28
N PHE A 545 -12.12 61.01 23.01
CA PHE A 545 -10.88 61.61 22.51
C PHE A 545 -11.02 62.15 21.10
N CYS A 546 -10.32 63.25 20.83
CA CYS A 546 -10.10 63.73 19.47
C CYS A 546 -8.89 63.03 18.86
N PHE A 547 -9.14 62.12 17.93
CA PHE A 547 -8.11 61.29 17.30
C PHE A 547 -8.38 61.11 15.80
N ARG A 548 -7.33 60.75 15.05
CA ARG A 548 -7.44 60.25 13.67
C ARG A 548 -6.64 58.97 13.54
N VAL A 549 -7.28 57.89 13.12
CA VAL A 549 -6.57 56.68 12.70
C VAL A 549 -6.31 56.79 11.21
N LYS A 550 -5.04 56.70 10.84
CA LYS A 550 -4.60 56.76 9.45
C LYS A 550 -4.22 55.37 8.94
N GLY A 551 -4.51 55.15 7.67
CA GLY A 551 -4.13 53.97 6.93
C GLY A 551 -3.56 54.31 5.56
N PRO A 552 -3.04 53.32 4.85
CA PRO A 552 -2.43 53.52 3.55
C PRO A 552 -3.47 53.65 2.45
N ARG A 553 -3.12 54.40 1.41
CA ARG A 553 -3.65 54.33 0.06
C ARG A 553 -2.50 53.89 -0.85
N PHE A 554 -2.50 52.64 -1.26
CA PHE A 554 -1.41 52.04 -2.03
C PHE A 554 -1.36 52.57 -3.46
N HIS A 555 -0.15 52.80 -3.96
CA HIS A 555 0.07 53.34 -5.31
C HIS A 555 -0.28 52.35 -6.41
N SER A 556 -0.14 51.05 -6.14
CA SER A 556 -0.45 49.97 -7.09
C SER A 556 -1.17 48.82 -6.39
N PRO A 557 -2.18 48.21 -7.04
CA PRO A 557 -2.83 46.99 -6.54
C PRO A 557 -1.92 45.76 -6.64
N ARG A 558 -0.89 45.79 -7.51
CA ARG A 558 0.09 44.71 -7.68
C ARG A 558 1.50 45.26 -7.63
N THR A 559 2.32 44.75 -6.72
CA THR A 559 3.71 45.15 -6.54
C THR A 559 4.62 43.93 -6.64
N VAL A 560 5.66 44.01 -7.47
CA VAL A 560 6.64 42.95 -7.64
C VAL A 560 7.95 43.38 -6.99
N VAL A 561 8.42 42.61 -6.03
CA VAL A 561 9.61 42.92 -5.23
C VAL A 561 10.69 41.88 -5.53
N PRO A 562 11.83 42.27 -6.12
CA PRO A 562 12.93 41.36 -6.36
C PRO A 562 13.66 41.03 -5.04
N MET A 563 13.93 39.75 -4.83
CA MET A 563 14.56 39.22 -3.62
C MET A 563 15.96 38.67 -3.92
N GLN A 564 16.78 38.50 -2.88
CA GLN A 564 18.09 37.87 -3.05
C GLN A 564 17.92 36.45 -3.62
N ALA A 565 18.77 36.08 -4.58
CA ALA A 565 18.70 34.78 -5.23
C ALA A 565 19.07 33.65 -4.26
N LEU A 566 18.45 32.49 -4.45
CA LEU A 566 18.72 31.29 -3.68
C LEU A 566 19.79 30.47 -4.39
N ASN A 567 20.85 30.08 -3.66
CA ASN A 567 22.01 29.39 -4.24
C ASN A 567 22.36 28.13 -3.45
N LEU A 568 22.59 27.04 -4.17
CA LEU A 568 23.09 25.78 -3.62
C LEU A 568 24.04 25.14 -4.63
N ALA A 569 25.29 24.90 -4.22
CA ALA A 569 26.23 24.16 -5.03
C ALA A 569 25.65 22.76 -5.36
N ASP A 570 25.89 22.31 -6.60
CA ASP A 570 25.40 21.02 -7.11
C ASP A 570 23.87 20.87 -7.17
N GLY A 571 23.12 21.98 -7.17
CA GLY A 571 21.69 22.00 -7.45
C GLY A 571 20.78 21.77 -6.24
N MET A 572 19.54 22.27 -6.31
CA MET A 572 18.55 22.16 -5.22
C MET A 572 17.32 21.34 -5.63
N THR A 573 16.75 20.61 -4.66
CA THR A 573 15.50 19.84 -4.80
C THR A 573 14.36 20.37 -3.94
N GLN A 574 14.64 21.33 -3.06
CA GLN A 574 13.69 21.87 -2.11
C GLN A 574 14.05 23.31 -1.73
N ILE A 575 13.03 24.15 -1.62
CA ILE A 575 13.08 25.50 -1.08
C ILE A 575 12.17 25.52 0.14
N ASP A 576 12.65 26.03 1.26
CA ASP A 576 11.90 26.20 2.50
C ASP A 576 12.10 27.63 2.99
N MET A 577 11.01 28.38 3.14
CA MET A 577 11.02 29.77 3.56
C MET A 577 10.16 29.91 4.80
N LEU A 578 10.67 30.65 5.77
CA LEU A 578 9.95 30.98 6.99
C LEU A 578 10.04 32.49 7.19
N PHE A 579 8.89 33.13 7.39
CA PHE A 579 8.79 34.57 7.61
C PHE A 579 7.54 34.89 8.42
N SER A 580 7.52 36.04 9.11
CA SER A 580 6.31 36.54 9.76
C SER A 580 5.55 37.45 8.80
N GLY A 581 4.22 37.40 8.84
CA GLY A 581 3.40 38.04 7.83
C GLY A 581 1.92 37.99 8.14
N TRP A 582 1.14 38.83 7.46
CA TRP A 582 -0.31 38.70 7.43
C TRP A 582 -0.81 38.94 6.00
N VAL A 583 -1.82 38.18 5.59
CA VAL A 583 -2.45 38.24 4.26
C VAL A 583 -3.95 38.43 4.47
N PRO A 584 -4.47 39.67 4.37
CA PRO A 584 -5.89 39.91 4.62
C PRO A 584 -6.76 39.27 3.54
N GLY A 585 -8.02 39.00 3.88
CA GLY A 585 -8.99 38.48 2.92
C GLY A 585 -9.10 39.36 1.67
N GLY A 586 -9.05 38.73 0.50
CA GLY A 586 -9.08 39.43 -0.80
C GLY A 586 -7.73 39.97 -1.28
N THR A 587 -6.63 39.64 -0.59
CA THR A 587 -5.25 39.91 -1.02
C THR A 587 -4.46 38.62 -1.17
N ALA A 588 -3.29 38.67 -1.81
CA ALA A 588 -2.41 37.51 -1.97
C ALA A 588 -0.94 37.91 -1.88
N LEU A 589 -0.16 37.04 -1.23
CA LEU A 589 1.30 37.10 -1.20
C LEU A 589 1.81 35.87 -1.94
N VAL A 590 2.38 36.08 -3.11
CA VAL A 590 2.76 35.03 -4.06
C VAL A 590 4.28 35.04 -4.25
N TRP A 591 4.89 33.87 -4.19
CA TRP A 591 6.31 33.70 -4.47
C TRP A 591 6.49 33.16 -5.88
N GLU A 592 7.41 33.76 -6.62
CA GLU A 592 7.75 33.29 -7.95
C GLU A 592 9.26 33.08 -8.06
N ILE A 593 9.65 32.06 -8.81
CA ILE A 593 11.03 31.68 -9.02
C ILE A 593 11.39 31.64 -10.50
N ARG A 594 12.66 31.86 -10.79
CA ARG A 594 13.25 31.65 -12.11
C ARG A 594 14.55 30.86 -11.98
N PRO A 595 14.55 29.56 -12.28
CA PRO A 595 15.76 28.76 -12.32
C PRO A 595 16.76 29.26 -13.36
N VAL A 596 18.06 29.13 -13.07
CA VAL A 596 19.11 29.40 -14.04
C VAL A 596 18.89 28.62 -15.34
N GLY A 597 19.03 29.29 -16.48
CA GLY A 597 18.79 28.70 -17.81
C GLY A 597 17.34 28.77 -18.30
N THR A 598 16.41 29.30 -17.50
CA THR A 598 15.02 29.56 -17.90
C THR A 598 14.75 31.06 -18.05
N THR A 599 13.81 31.43 -18.93
CA THR A 599 13.42 32.83 -19.17
C THR A 599 12.09 33.21 -18.51
N ALA A 600 11.25 32.22 -18.17
CA ALA A 600 9.95 32.41 -17.57
C ALA A 600 10.03 32.42 -16.03
N TRP A 601 9.24 33.30 -15.42
CA TRP A 601 8.96 33.24 -13.99
C TRP A 601 7.85 32.23 -13.75
N VAL A 602 8.07 31.33 -12.80
CA VAL A 602 7.13 30.28 -12.43
C VAL A 602 6.67 30.57 -11.00
N GLU A 603 5.36 30.61 -10.80
CA GLU A 603 4.78 30.71 -9.47
C GLU A 603 5.11 29.46 -8.67
N LEU A 604 5.36 29.63 -7.37
CA LEU A 604 5.36 28.51 -6.46
C LEU A 604 3.91 28.07 -6.28
N ASP A 605 3.45 27.20 -7.18
CA ASP A 605 2.12 26.57 -7.17
C ASP A 605 2.17 25.04 -7.07
N ASP A 606 1.00 24.42 -6.91
CA ASP A 606 0.85 22.97 -6.95
C ASP A 606 0.62 22.47 -8.38
N GLY A 607 1.63 22.62 -9.22
CA GLY A 607 1.64 22.13 -10.61
C GLY A 607 1.84 20.62 -10.77
N ASP A 608 2.16 20.17 -11.98
CA ASP A 608 2.57 18.79 -12.25
C ASP A 608 4.00 18.53 -11.71
N PRO A 609 4.24 17.47 -10.90
CA PRO A 609 5.56 17.16 -10.34
C PRO A 609 6.65 16.97 -11.39
N THR A 610 6.27 16.49 -12.58
CA THR A 610 7.20 16.25 -13.68
C THR A 610 7.66 17.54 -14.36
N THR A 611 6.87 18.60 -14.25
CA THR A 611 7.20 19.93 -14.80
C THR A 611 7.75 20.89 -13.74
N ASN A 612 8.05 20.40 -12.54
CA ASN A 612 8.55 21.26 -11.47
C ASN A 612 9.90 21.89 -11.88
N PRO A 613 10.06 23.23 -11.77
CA PRO A 613 11.27 23.97 -12.12
C PRO A 613 12.57 23.50 -11.43
N LEU A 614 12.48 22.77 -10.31
CA LEU A 614 13.62 22.22 -9.57
C LEU A 614 14.04 20.80 -10.02
N VAL A 615 13.28 20.15 -10.91
CA VAL A 615 13.63 18.81 -11.44
C VAL A 615 14.99 18.82 -12.14
N GLY A 616 15.35 19.92 -12.79
CA GLY A 616 16.66 20.10 -13.44
C GLY A 616 17.83 20.34 -12.48
N LEU A 617 17.62 20.29 -11.16
CA LEU A 617 18.63 20.57 -10.13
C LEU A 617 19.38 21.90 -10.37
N PRO A 618 18.67 23.04 -10.52
CA PRO A 618 19.31 24.33 -10.74
C PRO A 618 20.18 24.71 -9.53
N ALA A 619 21.42 25.14 -9.78
CA ALA A 619 22.33 25.60 -8.73
C ALA A 619 21.98 26.99 -8.17
N SER A 620 21.26 27.79 -8.97
CA SER A 620 20.79 29.12 -8.61
C SER A 620 19.37 29.33 -9.09
N VAL A 621 18.56 29.95 -8.26
CA VAL A 621 17.17 30.29 -8.55
C VAL A 621 16.95 31.75 -8.13
N GLU A 622 16.59 32.60 -9.08
CA GLU A 622 16.17 33.95 -8.76
C GLU A 622 14.80 33.92 -8.08
N LEU A 623 14.62 34.78 -7.08
CA LEU A 623 13.42 34.84 -6.26
C LEU A 623 12.78 36.22 -6.38
N ARG A 624 11.45 36.26 -6.51
CA ARG A 624 10.68 37.50 -6.36
C ARG A 624 9.40 37.26 -5.59
N LEU A 625 8.96 38.31 -4.92
CA LEU A 625 7.71 38.36 -4.19
C LEU A 625 6.71 39.22 -4.94
N VAL A 626 5.50 38.71 -5.13
CA VAL A 626 4.39 39.43 -5.75
C VAL A 626 3.31 39.66 -4.71
N MET A 627 3.13 40.93 -4.35
CA MET A 627 2.07 41.39 -3.46
C MET A 627 0.89 41.84 -4.29
N VAL A 628 -0.27 41.23 -4.08
CA VAL A 628 -1.53 41.56 -4.76
C VAL A 628 -2.56 41.97 -3.72
N GLY A 629 -3.26 43.06 -3.96
CA GLY A 629 -4.30 43.54 -3.08
C GLY A 629 -5.11 44.65 -3.75
N THR A 630 -5.61 45.56 -2.93
CA THR A 630 -6.43 46.69 -3.35
C THR A 630 -5.73 48.01 -3.05
N ALA A 631 -6.37 49.13 -3.39
CA ALA A 631 -5.86 50.46 -3.05
C ALA A 631 -5.84 50.73 -1.53
N ASP A 632 -6.63 50.00 -0.74
CA ASP A 632 -6.81 50.28 0.70
C ASP A 632 -6.33 49.12 1.61
N LEU A 633 -5.98 47.97 1.03
CA LEU A 633 -5.55 46.77 1.75
C LEU A 633 -4.57 45.94 0.91
N GLN A 634 -3.40 45.63 1.46
CA GLN A 634 -2.31 44.86 0.84
C GLN A 634 -1.67 43.95 1.89
N PRO A 635 -1.04 42.82 1.54
CA PRO A 635 -0.37 41.96 2.49
C PRO A 635 0.92 42.59 3.03
N MET A 636 1.43 42.06 4.14
CA MET A 636 2.70 42.45 4.74
C MET A 636 3.57 41.23 5.01
N ILE A 637 4.88 41.41 4.82
CA ILE A 637 5.92 40.48 5.24
C ILE A 637 6.93 41.18 6.15
N GLN A 638 7.40 40.48 7.18
CA GLN A 638 8.43 40.95 8.09
C GLN A 638 9.74 40.22 7.76
N LEU A 639 10.74 40.99 7.33
CA LEU A 639 12.05 40.51 6.88
C LEU A 639 13.12 40.76 7.95
N ASP A 640 12.93 40.18 9.14
CA ASP A 640 13.85 40.31 10.26
C ASP A 640 14.86 39.15 10.35
N ALA A 641 15.55 39.01 11.48
CA ALA A 641 16.51 37.92 11.69
C ALA A 641 15.86 36.51 11.71
N THR A 642 14.55 36.43 11.93
CA THR A 642 13.78 35.18 11.92
C THR A 642 13.27 34.81 10.53
N ALA A 643 13.27 35.76 9.60
CA ALA A 643 12.94 35.53 8.21
C ALA A 643 14.09 34.83 7.48
N ILE A 644 13.95 33.53 7.23
CA ILE A 644 15.00 32.68 6.67
C ILE A 644 14.53 31.97 5.41
N SER A 645 15.47 31.78 4.48
CA SER A 645 15.32 30.86 3.37
C SER A 645 16.34 29.73 3.51
N ARG A 646 15.90 28.51 3.19
CA ARG A 646 16.68 27.29 3.22
C ARG A 646 16.52 26.62 1.87
N VAL A 647 17.64 26.28 1.26
CA VAL A 647 17.66 25.46 0.04
C VAL A 647 18.44 24.20 0.32
N ALA A 648 17.92 23.09 -0.16
CA ALA A 648 18.50 21.79 0.15
C ALA A 648 18.41 20.83 -1.03
N ARG A 649 19.34 19.86 -1.01
CA ARG A 649 19.40 18.74 -1.95
C ARG A 649 19.29 17.44 -1.16
N ASN A 650 18.36 16.57 -1.52
CA ASN A 650 18.25 15.26 -0.89
C ASN A 650 19.46 14.37 -1.18
N ARG A 651 19.80 13.51 -0.22
CA ARG A 651 20.71 12.39 -0.44
C ARG A 651 20.07 11.35 -1.36
N THR A 652 20.91 10.50 -1.93
CA THR A 652 20.51 9.29 -2.65
C THR A 652 20.46 8.07 -1.74
N ASN A 653 20.86 8.19 -0.47
CA ASN A 653 20.77 7.16 0.53
C ASN A 653 20.09 7.66 1.81
N MET A 654 19.30 6.79 2.42
CA MET A 654 18.65 6.99 3.71
C MET A 654 19.00 5.82 4.60
N LYS A 655 19.33 6.12 5.85
CA LYS A 655 19.45 5.16 6.95
C LYS A 655 18.81 5.77 8.17
N ALA A 656 17.93 5.03 8.82
CA ALA A 656 17.26 5.50 10.03
C ALA A 656 17.33 4.42 11.11
N VAL A 657 17.57 4.88 12.34
CA VAL A 657 17.76 4.03 13.51
C VAL A 657 16.89 4.57 14.64
N THR A 658 16.10 3.72 15.27
CA THR A 658 15.33 4.10 16.45
C THR A 658 16.17 3.98 17.72
N LYS A 659 15.67 4.55 18.82
CA LYS A 659 16.09 4.14 20.16
C LYS A 659 15.72 2.66 20.38
N ALA A 660 16.36 2.02 21.36
CA ALA A 660 16.05 0.62 21.69
C ALA A 660 14.66 0.52 22.30
N PHE A 661 13.86 -0.44 21.83
CA PHE A 661 12.56 -0.76 22.39
C PHE A 661 12.67 -2.02 23.23
N ASP A 662 12.29 -1.94 24.51
CA ASP A 662 12.21 -3.10 25.40
C ASP A 662 10.85 -3.79 25.22
N PHE A 663 10.86 -5.07 24.84
CA PHE A 663 9.65 -5.83 24.54
C PHE A 663 8.96 -6.42 25.78
N GLY A 664 9.56 -6.28 26.97
CA GLY A 664 9.08 -6.88 28.22
C GLY A 664 9.11 -8.42 28.26
N ILE A 665 9.51 -9.07 27.16
CA ILE A 665 9.65 -10.52 27.00
C ILE A 665 10.98 -10.86 26.32
N SER A 666 11.52 -12.04 26.60
CA SER A 666 12.65 -12.58 25.85
C SER A 666 12.14 -13.30 24.60
N THR A 667 12.57 -12.87 23.41
CA THR A 667 12.17 -13.47 22.13
C THR A 667 13.37 -13.82 21.27
N SER A 668 13.25 -14.87 20.45
CA SER A 668 14.19 -15.22 19.40
C SER A 668 13.67 -14.88 18.00
N ALA A 669 12.50 -14.24 17.88
CA ALA A 669 11.90 -13.87 16.60
C ALA A 669 11.24 -12.49 16.67
N ILE A 670 11.50 -11.66 15.68
CA ILE A 670 10.96 -10.30 15.60
C ILE A 670 10.28 -10.13 14.24
N VAL A 671 9.19 -9.37 14.20
CA VAL A 671 8.53 -8.94 12.97
C VAL A 671 8.53 -7.42 12.91
N THR A 672 8.84 -6.87 11.74
CA THR A 672 8.63 -5.45 11.45
C THR A 672 7.68 -5.28 10.30
N GLN A 673 6.90 -4.20 10.34
CA GLN A 673 6.09 -3.75 9.22
C GLN A 673 6.39 -2.28 8.94
N TYR A 674 6.82 -2.00 7.71
CA TYR A 674 7.15 -0.65 7.24
C TYR A 674 6.22 -0.26 6.11
N THR A 675 5.53 0.87 6.23
CA THR A 675 4.74 1.44 5.13
C THR A 675 5.53 2.56 4.46
N LEU A 676 5.84 2.42 3.17
CA LEU A 676 6.49 3.44 2.36
C LEU A 676 5.48 4.06 1.40
N ASP A 677 5.62 5.36 1.16
CA ASP A 677 4.88 6.10 0.15
C ASP A 677 5.84 6.74 -0.86
N SER A 678 5.32 7.14 -2.03
CA SER A 678 6.08 7.67 -3.17
C SER A 678 7.19 6.73 -3.67
N PHE A 679 6.99 5.42 -3.57
CA PHE A 679 7.95 4.40 -3.98
C PHE A 679 7.81 4.05 -5.47
N ASP A 680 8.89 4.27 -6.21
CA ASP A 680 9.05 3.87 -7.60
C ASP A 680 10.04 2.68 -7.69
N PRO A 681 9.60 1.47 -8.09
CA PRO A 681 10.47 0.30 -8.18
C PRO A 681 11.59 0.43 -9.22
N ALA A 682 11.50 1.36 -10.18
CA ALA A 682 12.55 1.58 -11.17
C ALA A 682 13.76 2.32 -10.59
N HIS A 683 13.52 3.20 -9.62
CA HIS A 683 14.53 4.10 -9.06
C HIS A 683 14.89 3.76 -7.61
N HIS A 684 13.97 3.12 -6.87
CA HIS A 684 14.07 3.00 -5.41
C HIS A 684 14.31 1.58 -4.95
N THR A 685 15.15 1.46 -3.93
CA THR A 685 15.38 0.21 -3.20
C THR A 685 15.14 0.45 -1.72
N PHE A 686 14.44 -0.47 -1.06
CA PHE A 686 14.23 -0.44 0.39
C PHE A 686 14.75 -1.73 1.01
N THR A 687 15.57 -1.61 2.05
CA THR A 687 16.17 -2.72 2.77
C THR A 687 15.77 -2.64 4.25
N PRO A 688 14.72 -3.37 4.66
CA PRO A 688 14.33 -3.44 6.07
C PRO A 688 15.39 -4.24 6.84
N ARG A 689 15.85 -3.72 7.99
CA ARG A 689 16.74 -4.43 8.92
C ARG A 689 16.30 -4.11 10.35
N ILE A 690 16.85 -4.84 11.30
CA ILE A 690 16.78 -4.51 12.72
C ILE A 690 18.19 -4.50 13.31
N MET A 691 18.33 -3.88 14.47
CA MET A 691 19.58 -3.91 15.22
C MET A 691 19.32 -4.48 16.63
N VAL A 692 20.09 -5.49 17.00
CA VAL A 692 20.06 -6.11 18.34
C VAL A 692 21.45 -5.98 18.94
N GLY A 693 21.57 -5.21 20.03
CA GLY A 693 22.88 -4.69 20.47
C GLY A 693 23.52 -3.85 19.37
N ASN A 694 24.73 -4.21 18.93
CA ASN A 694 25.44 -3.56 17.81
C ASN A 694 25.32 -4.34 16.48
N ASN A 695 24.63 -5.49 16.47
CA ASN A 695 24.54 -6.34 15.29
C ASN A 695 23.35 -5.92 14.43
N VAL A 696 23.60 -5.63 13.15
CA VAL A 696 22.56 -5.37 12.15
C VAL A 696 22.13 -6.71 11.55
N ILE A 697 20.85 -7.03 11.67
CA ILE A 697 20.26 -8.31 11.24
C ILE A 697 19.37 -8.08 10.03
N ALA A 698 19.64 -8.82 8.95
CA ALA A 698 18.80 -8.85 7.76
C ALA A 698 17.59 -9.78 7.98
N PRO A 699 16.45 -9.53 7.31
CA PRO A 699 15.27 -10.36 7.45
C PRO A 699 15.49 -11.73 6.80
N GLY A 700 14.93 -12.77 7.40
CA GLY A 700 14.86 -14.10 6.79
C GLY A 700 13.84 -14.14 5.65
N THR A 701 12.71 -13.45 5.83
CA THR A 701 11.67 -13.30 4.81
C THR A 701 11.15 -11.86 4.78
N THR A 702 10.76 -11.39 3.59
CA THR A 702 10.08 -10.10 3.43
C THR A 702 8.97 -10.24 2.40
N GLU A 703 7.74 -9.95 2.82
CA GLU A 703 6.56 -9.88 1.97
C GLU A 703 6.27 -8.42 1.62
N VAL A 704 6.08 -8.13 0.34
CA VAL A 704 5.77 -6.78 -0.15
C VAL A 704 4.34 -6.76 -0.64
N THR A 705 3.51 -5.91 -0.04
CA THR A 705 2.13 -5.67 -0.47
C THR A 705 2.04 -4.29 -1.11
N ILE A 706 1.46 -4.22 -2.31
CA ILE A 706 1.17 -2.96 -3.01
C ILE A 706 -0.24 -2.51 -2.64
N ASP A 707 -0.41 -1.24 -2.30
CA ASP A 707 -1.74 -0.69 -2.02
C ASP A 707 -2.54 -0.61 -3.34
N PRO A 708 -3.74 -1.23 -3.42
CA PRO A 708 -4.55 -1.21 -4.64
C PRO A 708 -5.10 0.19 -4.99
N SER A 709 -5.17 1.10 -4.02
CA SER A 709 -5.67 2.47 -4.19
C SER A 709 -4.56 3.47 -4.54
N ASN A 710 -3.32 3.20 -4.13
CA ASN A 710 -2.15 4.01 -4.43
C ASN A 710 -0.94 3.11 -4.80
N PRO A 711 -0.67 2.89 -6.10
CA PRO A 711 0.41 2.02 -6.56
C PRO A 711 1.83 2.44 -6.12
N ALA A 712 2.02 3.69 -5.70
CA ALA A 712 3.28 4.19 -5.15
C ALA A 712 3.46 3.85 -3.66
N ARG A 713 2.42 3.34 -2.98
CA ARG A 713 2.48 2.91 -1.59
C ARG A 713 2.75 1.42 -1.48
N ARG A 714 3.70 1.05 -0.62
CA ARG A 714 4.12 -0.33 -0.39
C ARG A 714 4.29 -0.63 1.09
N THR A 715 3.78 -1.78 1.50
CA THR A 715 4.00 -2.31 2.84
C THR A 715 5.00 -3.45 2.79
N PHE A 716 6.09 -3.34 3.55
CA PHE A 716 7.10 -4.38 3.73
C PHE A 716 6.90 -5.05 5.07
N LEU A 717 6.51 -6.32 5.05
CA LEU A 717 6.41 -7.16 6.23
C LEU A 717 7.62 -8.08 6.30
N SER A 718 8.47 -7.90 7.31
CA SER A 718 9.75 -8.60 7.43
C SER A 718 9.81 -9.41 8.71
N THR A 719 10.28 -10.66 8.62
CA THR A 719 10.47 -11.55 9.77
C THR A 719 11.95 -11.82 10.00
N TYR A 720 12.40 -11.74 11.25
CA TYR A 720 13.78 -11.89 11.67
C TYR A 720 13.91 -13.06 12.64
N SER A 721 14.81 -13.99 12.35
CA SER A 721 15.22 -15.04 13.28
C SER A 721 16.51 -14.64 13.97
N LEU A 722 16.50 -14.62 15.29
CA LEU A 722 17.65 -14.22 16.10
C LEU A 722 18.46 -15.46 16.50
N GLY A 723 19.78 -15.36 16.42
CA GLY A 723 20.68 -16.45 16.85
C GLY A 723 20.72 -16.65 18.38
N ALA A 724 20.31 -15.65 19.14
CA ALA A 724 20.13 -15.70 20.60
C ALA A 724 18.91 -14.87 21.00
N ALA A 725 18.23 -15.26 22.07
CA ALA A 725 17.06 -14.53 22.55
C ALA A 725 17.47 -13.15 23.10
N THR A 726 16.68 -12.12 22.78
CA THR A 726 16.88 -10.74 23.24
C THR A 726 15.61 -10.22 23.91
N GLN A 727 15.75 -9.17 24.72
CA GLN A 727 14.62 -8.45 25.31
C GLN A 727 14.39 -7.09 24.65
N ASN A 728 15.32 -6.64 23.79
CA ASN A 728 15.19 -5.38 23.08
C ASN A 728 15.77 -5.42 21.67
N ALA A 729 15.28 -4.52 20.83
CA ALA A 729 15.79 -4.27 19.50
C ALA A 729 15.51 -2.83 19.05
N ARG A 730 16.23 -2.39 18.03
CA ARG A 730 16.02 -1.13 17.31
C ARG A 730 15.52 -1.44 15.90
N MET A 731 14.61 -0.63 15.38
CA MET A 731 14.35 -0.61 13.95
C MET A 731 15.56 0.01 13.24
N HIS A 732 16.04 -0.61 12.17
CA HIS A 732 17.14 -0.10 11.36
C HIS A 732 16.81 -0.33 9.89
N PHE A 733 16.28 0.64 9.17
CA PHE A 733 16.02 0.46 7.73
C PHE A 733 16.91 1.37 6.89
N ALA A 734 17.13 0.94 5.65
CA ALA A 734 17.84 1.71 4.66
C ALA A 734 17.03 1.82 3.38
N ALA A 735 17.13 2.94 2.69
CA ALA A 735 16.59 3.12 1.34
C ALA A 735 17.63 3.80 0.45
N ASN A 736 17.67 3.45 -0.83
CA ASN A 736 18.47 4.15 -1.82
C ASN A 736 17.60 4.56 -3.02
N THR A 737 17.96 5.68 -3.65
CA THR A 737 17.43 6.14 -4.93
C THR A 737 18.61 6.45 -5.86
N ASP A 738 18.46 6.21 -7.15
CA ASP A 738 19.39 6.68 -8.19
C ASP A 738 19.12 8.15 -8.60
N ASN A 739 17.97 8.71 -8.20
CA ASN A 739 17.54 10.05 -8.55
C ASN A 739 17.16 10.87 -7.30
N PRO A 740 17.91 11.94 -6.95
CA PRO A 740 17.64 12.74 -5.74
C PRO A 740 16.35 13.57 -5.83
N VAL A 741 15.75 13.69 -7.02
CA VAL A 741 14.46 14.37 -7.25
C VAL A 741 13.27 13.44 -6.97
N THR A 742 13.48 12.12 -6.96
CA THR A 742 12.47 11.13 -6.62
C THR A 742 12.94 10.34 -5.41
N VAL A 743 12.38 10.66 -4.23
CA VAL A 743 12.72 9.98 -2.97
C VAL A 743 11.46 9.39 -2.36
N PRO A 744 11.45 8.08 -2.00
CA PRO A 744 10.38 7.55 -1.19
C PRO A 744 10.58 8.02 0.25
N PHE A 745 9.53 7.91 1.06
CA PHE A 745 9.64 8.13 2.50
C PHE A 745 8.91 7.05 3.28
N LEU A 746 9.37 6.79 4.50
CA LEU A 746 8.67 5.91 5.42
C LEU A 746 7.52 6.69 6.06
N GLN A 747 6.30 6.22 5.83
CA GLN A 747 5.10 6.74 6.47
C GLN A 747 5.01 6.23 7.92
N ASP A 748 5.02 4.93 8.13
CA ASP A 748 4.93 4.36 9.47
C ASP A 748 5.79 3.11 9.64
N GLY A 749 6.21 2.87 10.89
CA GLY A 749 6.99 1.72 11.30
C GLY A 749 6.35 0.99 12.46
N PHE A 750 6.32 -0.33 12.39
CA PHE A 750 5.85 -1.21 13.45
C PHE A 750 6.89 -2.29 13.71
N ILE A 751 7.11 -2.63 14.98
CA ILE A 751 7.98 -3.72 15.42
C ILE A 751 7.28 -4.50 16.52
N SER A 752 7.38 -5.83 16.48
CA SER A 752 6.85 -6.72 17.50
C SER A 752 7.80 -7.88 17.75
N ALA A 753 7.97 -8.24 19.02
CA ALA A 753 8.44 -9.56 19.42
C ALA A 753 7.36 -10.60 19.09
N LEU A 754 7.77 -11.76 18.60
CA LEU A 754 6.93 -12.95 18.43
C LEU A 754 7.06 -13.92 19.60
#